data_AF-A0A257KCU3-F1
#
_entry.id   AF-A0A257KCU3-F1
#
_cell.length_a   1.000
_cell.length_b   1.000
_cell.length_c   1.000
_cell.angle_alpha   90.00
_cell.angle_beta   90.00
_cell.angle_gamma   90.00
#
_symmetry.space_group_name_H-M   'P 1'
#
loop_
_entity.id
_entity.type
_entity.pdbx_description
1 polymer ?
#
loop_
_entity_poly.entity_id
_entity_poly.type
_entity_poly.pdbx_seq_one_letter_code
_entity_poly.pdbx_strand_id
1 'polypeptide(L)'
;MKANWIFLLLCYGFLLQAQPPKRVTKTFNGMAGVYCNTVKTDAKPWAKNKDLPWDVFEAYTLNGLSDYHPKTTKFSQFGSDQSKKFNATGFFRVEKQGNRWWVIDPNGYRTIVVGINSLRAGKSESNLEALAKKYKNPEQWMNQTIDTLQQLGFFHSGSWGDDEAIRKHNLSSKSPMTYCPQLNWMSGYGKKRGGTYQKAGNTGYPHDVIFVFDPTFKTYCDSVAVSLATHRNDANLFGYFSDNEMPLGNDNLDNYLAIENHEDFGYKRATQWLTEQGIASDKITDKVRDAFAGFVAQTYYSIVSEAIKKNDPNHLYLGSRLHADAKRSEGVLEAAGKYCDIISLNYYGDWSPDPIMVDQIDRKANKPFMVTEFYTKGMDSGLANTTGAGFTVKTQTDRGNAYQHFCMHLLNSKSCVGWHYFKYQDNDPKAKNVDPSNVDSNKGLVNTQYQFYKPLVQLMKTFNLEKYDVIQHLETESPKVKALEPLDIILAIGQSNMAGRGPIPAEDSGTMPNVYLLNRDNFFEPASQPLNKYSTIRKELRIQGVSPSYKCMLDIQTKTNKPWGLVMNPQGGSSIKLWFKPGKANYDATLLRAREAQKHGKLRAIIWNQGSTDNKDAKDDNFVTYKSQLKEMVAHLREDLKEPNLPFICGELSERPDFIEFNQKVIRTVKDYIPNSDFVTSEDTHLLEDNIHFDAESANKMGVRYAQKVLEMLNK
;
A
#
# COMPACT_ATOMS: atom_id res chain seq x y z
N MET A 1 -79.77 4.86 12.97
CA MET A 1 -79.78 3.54 12.30
C MET A 1 -78.37 3.27 11.81
N LYS A 2 -77.72 2.22 12.38
CA LYS A 2 -76.58 1.39 11.92
C LYS A 2 -75.45 2.07 11.11
N ALA A 3 -74.16 1.88 11.34
CA ALA A 3 -73.33 1.06 12.22
C ALA A 3 -71.88 1.44 11.80
N ASN A 4 -71.02 1.95 12.69
CA ASN A 4 -70.11 1.17 13.54
C ASN A 4 -68.75 0.81 12.84
N TRP A 5 -67.66 1.41 13.38
CA TRP A 5 -66.31 0.87 13.71
C TRP A 5 -65.07 1.54 13.07
N ILE A 6 -64.14 1.89 13.99
CA ILE A 6 -62.73 2.28 13.86
C ILE A 6 -62.46 3.76 13.61
N PHE A 7 -62.50 4.57 14.69
CA PHE A 7 -61.70 5.79 14.82
C PHE A 7 -61.57 6.17 16.32
N LEU A 8 -60.76 5.42 17.07
CA LEU A 8 -60.34 5.80 18.43
C LEU A 8 -59.12 4.96 18.86
N LEU A 9 -57.97 5.29 18.27
CA LEU A 9 -56.62 4.92 18.75
C LEU A 9 -55.54 5.80 18.07
N LEU A 10 -55.74 7.12 18.07
CA LEU A 10 -54.81 8.10 17.49
C LEU A 10 -54.56 9.28 18.45
N CYS A 11 -54.20 9.00 19.70
CA CYS A 11 -53.75 10.03 20.65
C CYS A 11 -52.42 9.73 21.36
N TYR A 12 -51.62 8.77 20.92
CA TYR A 12 -50.25 8.57 21.41
C TYR A 12 -49.32 8.22 20.25
N GLY A 13 -48.61 9.21 19.71
CA GLY A 13 -47.67 8.97 18.61
C GLY A 13 -47.24 10.21 17.81
N PHE A 14 -47.12 11.38 18.44
CA PHE A 14 -46.47 12.54 17.83
C PHE A 14 -45.43 13.13 18.81
N LEU A 15 -44.37 12.36 19.04
CA LEU A 15 -43.08 12.91 19.42
C LEU A 15 -42.30 13.10 18.11
N LEU A 16 -42.13 14.36 17.73
CA LEU A 16 -41.18 14.82 16.73
C LEU A 16 -39.79 14.26 17.06
N GLN A 17 -39.42 13.14 16.45
CA GLN A 17 -38.00 12.78 16.28
C GLN A 17 -37.46 13.69 15.18
N ALA A 18 -37.05 14.89 15.57
CA ALA A 18 -36.03 15.62 14.83
C ALA A 18 -34.83 14.66 14.73
N GLN A 19 -34.56 14.13 13.53
CA GLN A 19 -33.34 13.38 13.31
C GLN A 19 -32.17 14.29 13.68
N PRO A 20 -31.25 13.86 14.56
CA PRO A 20 -30.06 14.64 14.83
C PRO A 20 -29.35 14.88 13.50
N PRO A 21 -28.66 16.03 13.33
CA PRO A 21 -27.91 16.29 12.11
C PRO A 21 -27.00 15.09 11.87
N LYS A 22 -27.16 14.46 10.69
CA LYS A 22 -26.33 13.31 10.29
C LYS A 22 -24.88 13.72 10.49
N ARG A 23 -24.24 13.14 11.52
CA ARG A 23 -22.81 13.30 11.76
C ARG A 23 -22.10 12.97 10.45
N VAL A 24 -21.41 13.96 9.90
CA VAL A 24 -20.38 13.72 8.90
C VAL A 24 -19.35 12.84 9.60
N THR A 25 -19.37 11.54 9.31
CA THR A 25 -18.30 10.63 9.72
C THR A 25 -17.06 11.07 8.97
N LYS A 26 -16.18 11.82 9.63
CA LYS A 26 -14.81 12.04 9.16
C LYS A 26 -14.01 10.79 9.50
N THR A 27 -14.18 9.75 8.70
CA THR A 27 -13.32 8.57 8.69
C THR A 27 -11.94 8.97 8.16
N PHE A 28 -10.86 8.43 8.76
CA PHE A 28 -9.50 8.69 8.31
C PHE A 28 -9.35 8.36 6.82
N ASN A 29 -8.87 9.31 6.04
CA ASN A 29 -8.39 9.08 4.69
C ASN A 29 -6.88 9.24 4.70
N GLY A 30 -6.15 8.12 4.55
CA GLY A 30 -4.68 8.09 4.57
C GLY A 30 -3.98 8.84 3.42
N MET A 31 -4.54 9.94 2.93
CA MET A 31 -4.07 10.76 1.81
C MET A 31 -3.29 12.00 2.32
N ALA A 32 -2.14 11.76 2.96
CA ALA A 32 -1.14 12.78 3.31
C ALA A 32 -1.66 14.05 4.04
N GLY A 33 -2.74 13.92 4.82
CA GLY A 33 -3.30 15.04 5.59
C GLY A 33 -4.07 16.09 4.78
N VAL A 34 -4.44 15.80 3.53
CA VAL A 34 -5.31 16.65 2.71
C VAL A 34 -6.79 16.41 3.04
N TYR A 35 -7.53 17.48 3.31
CA TYR A 35 -8.99 17.40 3.48
C TYR A 35 -9.66 17.05 2.14
N CYS A 36 -10.46 15.97 2.14
CA CYS A 36 -11.21 15.55 0.96
C CYS A 36 -12.65 15.21 1.35
N ASN A 37 -13.62 15.83 0.68
CA ASN A 37 -15.02 15.42 0.79
C ASN A 37 -15.24 14.13 0.00
N THR A 38 -15.88 13.14 0.61
CA THR A 38 -16.13 11.82 0.01
C THR A 38 -17.47 11.77 -0.71
N VAL A 39 -17.54 10.93 -1.75
CA VAL A 39 -18.79 10.53 -2.40
C VAL A 39 -19.18 9.16 -1.87
N LYS A 40 -20.42 9.01 -1.40
CA LYS A 40 -20.96 7.71 -0.97
C LYS A 40 -21.34 6.89 -2.20
N THR A 41 -20.83 5.68 -2.28
CA THR A 41 -21.00 4.78 -3.42
C THR A 41 -21.55 3.45 -2.93
N ASP A 42 -22.72 3.05 -3.42
CA ASP A 42 -23.27 1.73 -3.17
C ASP A 42 -22.47 0.70 -3.97
N ALA A 43 -21.81 -0.21 -3.27
CA ALA A 43 -21.01 -1.26 -3.88
C ALA A 43 -21.20 -2.60 -3.20
N LYS A 44 -20.83 -3.64 -3.93
CA LYS A 44 -20.88 -5.03 -3.49
C LYS A 44 -19.52 -5.68 -3.78
N PRO A 45 -18.79 -6.14 -2.74
CA PRO A 45 -17.58 -6.89 -2.94
C PRO A 45 -17.86 -8.17 -3.72
N TRP A 46 -16.88 -8.62 -4.51
CA TRP A 46 -16.99 -9.92 -5.17
C TRP A 46 -16.45 -11.02 -4.27
N ALA A 47 -17.19 -12.11 -4.16
CA ALA A 47 -16.71 -13.35 -3.60
C ALA A 47 -17.18 -14.52 -4.46
N LYS A 48 -16.27 -15.45 -4.74
CA LYS A 48 -16.56 -16.62 -5.58
C LYS A 48 -17.74 -17.40 -4.99
N ASN A 49 -18.75 -17.65 -5.82
CA ASN A 49 -19.98 -18.40 -5.48
C ASN A 49 -20.76 -17.81 -4.28
N LYS A 50 -20.59 -16.53 -3.97
CA LYS A 50 -21.27 -15.86 -2.86
C LYS A 50 -21.88 -14.54 -3.33
N ASP A 51 -23.15 -14.37 -3.01
CA ASP A 51 -23.86 -13.12 -3.27
C ASP A 51 -23.81 -12.23 -2.03
N LEU A 52 -22.77 -11.38 -1.93
CA LEU A 52 -22.58 -10.51 -0.76
C LEU A 52 -23.60 -9.36 -0.74
N PRO A 53 -23.98 -8.81 0.43
CA PRO A 53 -24.92 -7.68 0.47
C PRO A 53 -24.31 -6.42 -0.16
N TRP A 54 -25.19 -5.50 -0.58
CA TRP A 54 -24.79 -4.13 -0.90
C TRP A 54 -24.41 -3.40 0.38
N ASP A 55 -23.38 -2.56 0.29
CA ASP A 55 -22.95 -1.67 1.37
C ASP A 55 -22.52 -0.32 0.80
N VAL A 56 -22.39 0.68 1.67
CA VAL A 56 -22.01 2.04 1.32
C VAL A 56 -20.53 2.24 1.57
N PHE A 57 -19.79 2.52 0.50
CA PHE A 57 -18.36 2.81 0.55
C PHE A 57 -18.09 4.29 0.27
N GLU A 58 -17.03 4.82 0.88
CA GLU A 58 -16.58 6.19 0.62
C GLU A 58 -15.59 6.24 -0.54
N ALA A 59 -15.86 7.08 -1.54
CA ALA A 59 -14.97 7.33 -2.67
C ALA A 59 -14.31 8.72 -2.54
N TYR A 60 -12.99 8.78 -2.67
CA TYR A 60 -12.24 10.03 -2.77
C TYR A 60 -12.18 10.42 -4.25
N THR A 61 -12.55 11.64 -4.58
CA THR A 61 -12.61 12.12 -5.97
C THR A 61 -11.87 13.44 -6.10
N LEU A 62 -11.47 13.82 -7.31
CA LEU A 62 -10.81 15.11 -7.56
C LEU A 62 -11.65 16.29 -7.05
N ASN A 63 -12.95 16.25 -7.33
CA ASN A 63 -13.89 17.29 -6.90
C ASN A 63 -14.02 17.37 -5.37
N GLY A 64 -13.61 16.32 -4.66
CA GLY A 64 -13.58 16.28 -3.21
C GLY A 64 -12.35 16.96 -2.59
N LEU A 65 -11.24 17.10 -3.33
CA LEU A 65 -9.99 17.65 -2.81
C LEU A 65 -10.15 19.14 -2.45
N SER A 66 -9.79 19.50 -1.21
CA SER A 66 -9.84 20.89 -0.74
C SER A 66 -8.63 21.68 -1.24
N ASP A 67 -8.83 22.96 -1.58
CA ASP A 67 -7.76 23.86 -2.06
C ASP A 67 -6.99 23.31 -3.29
N TYR A 68 -7.64 22.45 -4.08
CA TYR A 68 -7.04 21.83 -5.27
C TYR A 68 -7.28 22.69 -6.52
N HIS A 69 -6.19 23.15 -7.12
CA HIS A 69 -6.18 23.98 -8.32
C HIS A 69 -5.23 23.37 -9.35
N PRO A 70 -5.72 22.48 -10.24
CA PRO A 70 -4.87 21.82 -11.23
C PRO A 70 -4.26 22.83 -12.19
N LYS A 71 -3.06 22.53 -12.69
CA LYS A 71 -2.37 23.34 -13.68
C LYS A 71 -2.36 22.60 -15.01
N THR A 72 -2.18 23.32 -16.11
CA THR A 72 -2.06 22.65 -17.40
C THR A 72 -0.71 21.94 -17.49
N THR A 73 -0.71 20.61 -17.38
CA THR A 73 0.48 19.79 -17.61
C THR A 73 0.76 19.67 -19.12
N LYS A 74 2.03 19.85 -19.51
CA LYS A 74 2.51 19.52 -20.85
C LYS A 74 3.03 18.09 -20.86
N PHE A 75 2.49 17.27 -21.75
CA PHE A 75 2.83 15.85 -21.84
C PHE A 75 3.82 15.58 -22.97
N SER A 76 4.75 14.66 -22.72
CA SER A 76 5.54 14.04 -23.79
C SER A 76 4.65 13.09 -24.61
N GLN A 77 5.19 12.56 -25.71
CA GLN A 77 4.50 11.56 -26.53
C GLN A 77 4.15 10.27 -25.76
N PHE A 78 4.77 10.05 -24.59
CA PHE A 78 4.54 8.91 -23.70
C PHE A 78 3.64 9.25 -22.51
N GLY A 79 3.02 10.44 -22.47
CA GLY A 79 2.20 10.87 -21.33
C GLY A 79 3.00 11.30 -20.09
N SER A 80 4.29 11.56 -20.25
CA SER A 80 5.21 11.99 -19.18
C SER A 80 5.15 13.50 -18.94
N ASP A 81 5.40 13.94 -17.72
CA ASP A 81 5.44 15.35 -17.35
C ASP A 81 6.71 16.04 -17.87
N GLN A 82 6.55 17.05 -18.73
CA GLN A 82 7.65 17.80 -19.32
C GLN A 82 8.21 18.94 -18.46
N SER A 83 7.69 19.15 -17.24
CA SER A 83 8.16 20.22 -16.35
C SER A 83 9.62 20.09 -15.92
N LYS A 84 10.16 18.87 -15.91
CA LYS A 84 11.55 18.57 -15.53
C LYS A 84 12.12 17.44 -16.37
N LYS A 85 13.34 17.65 -16.90
CA LYS A 85 14.07 16.68 -17.72
C LYS A 85 15.25 16.08 -16.96
N PHE A 86 15.37 14.77 -17.03
CA PHE A 86 16.44 13.92 -16.48
C PHE A 86 17.32 13.37 -17.61
N ASN A 87 18.33 12.58 -17.27
CA ASN A 87 19.14 11.91 -18.28
C ASN A 87 18.28 10.95 -19.13
N ALA A 88 18.31 11.15 -20.44
CA ALA A 88 17.60 10.37 -21.44
C ALA A 88 18.48 9.20 -21.89
N THR A 89 17.97 7.97 -21.77
CA THR A 89 18.71 6.75 -22.14
C THR A 89 18.20 6.11 -23.42
N GLY A 90 17.11 6.63 -24.00
CA GLY A 90 16.42 5.99 -25.12
C GLY A 90 15.48 4.85 -24.70
N PHE A 91 15.38 4.55 -23.40
CA PHE A 91 14.55 3.47 -22.86
C PHE A 91 13.84 3.89 -21.57
N PHE A 92 12.73 3.24 -21.25
CA PHE A 92 12.09 3.40 -19.95
C PHE A 92 13.00 2.85 -18.84
N ARG A 93 13.09 3.60 -17.74
CA ARG A 93 13.85 3.20 -16.55
C ARG A 93 13.14 3.67 -15.28
N VAL A 94 13.57 3.19 -14.12
CA VAL A 94 13.06 3.66 -12.83
C VAL A 94 14.11 4.50 -12.11
N GLU A 95 13.67 5.53 -11.39
CA GLU A 95 14.54 6.39 -10.58
C GLU A 95 13.82 6.83 -9.31
N LYS A 96 14.51 6.82 -8.17
CA LYS A 96 13.99 7.35 -6.90
C LYS A 96 14.47 8.79 -6.72
N GLN A 97 13.53 9.72 -6.56
CA GLN A 97 13.78 11.13 -6.29
C GLN A 97 13.27 11.47 -4.89
N GLY A 98 14.19 11.80 -3.99
CA GLY A 98 13.86 11.87 -2.56
C GLY A 98 13.34 10.50 -2.10
N ASN A 99 12.09 10.46 -1.63
CA ASN A 99 11.43 9.23 -1.21
C ASN A 99 10.42 8.68 -2.24
N ARG A 100 10.20 9.35 -3.38
CA ARG A 100 9.28 8.90 -4.44
C ARG A 100 9.99 8.23 -5.61
N TRP A 101 9.47 7.09 -6.02
CA TRP A 101 9.82 6.43 -7.26
C TRP A 101 9.08 7.01 -8.45
N TRP A 102 9.79 7.11 -9.57
CA TRP A 102 9.26 7.49 -10.86
C TRP A 102 9.73 6.50 -11.92
N VAL A 103 8.91 6.31 -12.95
CA VAL A 103 9.41 5.87 -14.24
C VAL A 103 9.95 7.10 -14.96
N ILE A 104 11.08 6.96 -15.65
CA ILE A 104 11.64 7.96 -16.56
C ILE A 104 11.48 7.42 -17.98
N ASP A 105 10.85 8.21 -18.85
CA ASP A 105 10.63 7.85 -20.24
C ASP A 105 11.93 7.92 -21.07
N PRO A 106 11.95 7.36 -22.29
CA PRO A 106 13.11 7.38 -23.18
C PRO A 106 13.76 8.74 -23.40
N ASN A 107 12.97 9.82 -23.30
CA ASN A 107 13.39 11.20 -23.51
C ASN A 107 13.82 11.91 -22.21
N GLY A 108 13.79 11.20 -21.07
CA GLY A 108 14.22 11.72 -19.78
C GLY A 108 13.11 12.41 -18.98
N TYR A 109 11.83 12.21 -19.27
CA TYR A 109 10.73 12.84 -18.52
C TYR A 109 10.10 11.87 -17.52
N ARG A 110 9.69 12.37 -16.36
CA ARG A 110 9.05 11.55 -15.32
C ARG A 110 7.64 11.15 -15.74
N THR A 111 7.27 9.90 -15.46
CA THR A 111 5.94 9.38 -15.79
C THR A 111 5.31 8.59 -14.66
N ILE A 112 3.98 8.69 -14.58
CA ILE A 112 3.12 7.71 -13.93
C ILE A 112 2.43 6.94 -15.05
N VAL A 113 2.70 5.64 -15.11
CA VAL A 113 2.24 4.77 -16.19
C VAL A 113 0.74 4.53 -16.04
N VAL A 114 -0.05 5.10 -16.94
CA VAL A 114 -1.50 4.89 -16.97
C VAL A 114 -1.85 4.13 -18.24
N GLY A 115 -2.21 2.86 -18.07
CA GLY A 115 -2.44 1.98 -19.20
C GLY A 115 -3.73 1.18 -19.17
N ILE A 116 -3.98 0.48 -20.28
CA ILE A 116 -5.19 -0.31 -20.51
C ILE A 116 -4.82 -1.75 -20.89
N ASN A 117 -5.29 -2.74 -20.11
CA ASN A 117 -5.08 -4.14 -20.46
C ASN A 117 -6.02 -4.60 -21.57
N SER A 118 -5.60 -5.66 -22.27
CA SER A 118 -6.37 -6.30 -23.35
C SER A 118 -6.79 -5.34 -24.46
N LEU A 119 -5.90 -4.43 -24.87
CA LEU A 119 -6.10 -3.58 -26.04
C LEU A 119 -6.03 -4.42 -27.33
N ARG A 120 -7.12 -5.12 -27.62
CA ARG A 120 -7.32 -6.01 -28.76
C ARG A 120 -8.80 -6.08 -29.10
N ALA A 121 -9.11 -6.44 -30.34
CA ALA A 121 -10.49 -6.63 -30.77
C ALA A 121 -11.13 -7.85 -30.07
N GLY A 122 -12.43 -7.74 -29.75
CA GLY A 122 -13.24 -8.87 -29.34
C GLY A 122 -13.34 -9.94 -30.45
N LYS A 123 -13.50 -11.20 -30.05
CA LYS A 123 -13.43 -12.35 -30.95
C LYS A 123 -14.79 -13.00 -31.24
N SER A 124 -15.85 -12.58 -30.57
CA SER A 124 -17.18 -13.11 -30.86
C SER A 124 -17.68 -12.61 -32.21
N GLU A 125 -18.61 -13.36 -32.81
CA GLU A 125 -19.30 -12.93 -34.04
C GLU A 125 -19.89 -11.51 -33.88
N SER A 126 -20.52 -11.24 -32.74
CA SER A 126 -21.11 -9.92 -32.46
C SER A 126 -20.07 -8.80 -32.38
N ASN A 127 -18.88 -9.07 -31.82
CA ASN A 127 -17.79 -8.10 -31.79
C ASN A 127 -17.24 -7.86 -33.19
N LEU A 128 -17.04 -8.91 -33.99
CA LEU A 128 -16.51 -8.80 -35.35
C LEU A 128 -17.44 -7.97 -36.25
N GLU A 129 -18.76 -8.21 -36.17
CA GLU A 129 -19.77 -7.41 -36.86
C GLU A 129 -19.75 -5.94 -36.42
N ALA A 130 -19.70 -5.70 -35.10
CA ALA A 130 -19.68 -4.34 -34.55
C ALA A 130 -18.40 -3.58 -34.96
N LEU A 131 -17.25 -4.26 -34.98
CA LEU A 131 -15.98 -3.69 -35.42
C LEU A 131 -16.04 -3.33 -36.90
N ALA A 132 -16.49 -4.26 -37.76
CA ALA A 132 -16.63 -4.01 -39.19
C ALA A 132 -17.58 -2.84 -39.47
N LYS A 133 -18.71 -2.78 -38.76
CA LYS A 133 -19.68 -1.69 -38.90
C LYS A 133 -19.13 -0.33 -38.47
N LYS A 134 -18.40 -0.28 -37.36
CA LYS A 134 -17.93 1.00 -36.77
C LYS A 134 -16.60 1.49 -37.37
N TYR A 135 -15.66 0.58 -37.59
CA TYR A 135 -14.27 0.88 -37.94
C TYR A 135 -13.82 0.31 -39.29
N LYS A 136 -14.67 -0.45 -39.98
CA LYS A 136 -14.38 -1.15 -41.24
C LYS A 136 -13.39 -2.32 -41.11
N ASN A 137 -12.24 -2.13 -40.45
CA ASN A 137 -11.23 -3.17 -40.27
C ASN A 137 -10.42 -2.98 -38.97
N PRO A 138 -9.68 -4.02 -38.52
CA PRO A 138 -8.90 -3.97 -37.27
C PRO A 138 -7.80 -2.89 -37.24
N GLU A 139 -7.21 -2.55 -38.38
CA GLU A 139 -6.15 -1.53 -38.45
C GLU A 139 -6.71 -0.12 -38.18
N GLN A 140 -7.82 0.23 -38.83
CA GLN A 140 -8.52 1.49 -38.56
C GLN A 140 -9.06 1.54 -37.13
N TRP A 141 -9.54 0.41 -36.60
CA TRP A 141 -9.94 0.30 -35.20
C TRP A 141 -8.78 0.60 -34.26
N MET A 142 -7.61 -0.02 -34.44
CA MET A 142 -6.45 0.20 -33.58
C MET A 142 -6.00 1.67 -33.60
N ASN A 143 -5.85 2.26 -34.80
CA ASN A 143 -5.41 3.65 -34.96
C ASN A 143 -6.35 4.64 -34.26
N GLN A 144 -7.66 4.58 -34.55
CA GLN A 144 -8.63 5.51 -33.94
C GLN A 144 -8.81 5.27 -32.44
N THR A 145 -8.66 4.02 -31.99
CA THR A 145 -8.76 3.67 -30.58
C THR A 145 -7.57 4.22 -29.80
N ILE A 146 -6.34 4.11 -30.32
CA ILE A 146 -5.16 4.69 -29.69
C ILE A 146 -5.31 6.22 -29.55
N ASP A 147 -5.72 6.91 -30.61
CA ASP A 147 -5.95 8.36 -30.57
C ASP A 147 -6.97 8.74 -29.48
N THR A 148 -8.07 7.96 -29.39
CA THR A 148 -9.10 8.18 -28.37
C THR A 148 -8.58 7.91 -26.96
N LEU A 149 -7.83 6.82 -26.76
CA LEU A 149 -7.27 6.45 -25.46
C LEU A 149 -6.28 7.50 -24.96
N GLN A 150 -5.44 8.05 -25.83
CA GLN A 150 -4.52 9.14 -25.48
C GLN A 150 -5.27 10.42 -25.06
N GLN A 151 -6.38 10.75 -25.72
CA GLN A 151 -7.26 11.86 -25.29
C GLN A 151 -7.92 11.61 -23.91
N LEU A 152 -8.04 10.35 -23.50
CA LEU A 152 -8.50 9.91 -22.18
C LEU A 152 -7.34 9.77 -21.17
N GLY A 153 -6.11 10.10 -21.56
CA GLY A 153 -4.92 10.03 -20.72
C GLY A 153 -4.31 8.63 -20.56
N PHE A 154 -4.69 7.67 -21.41
CA PHE A 154 -4.06 6.35 -21.50
C PHE A 154 -3.01 6.35 -22.61
N PHE A 155 -1.73 6.39 -22.22
CA PHE A 155 -0.57 6.39 -23.15
C PHE A 155 0.13 5.03 -23.25
N HIS A 156 -0.34 4.06 -22.45
CA HIS A 156 0.28 2.76 -22.33
C HIS A 156 -0.73 1.63 -22.56
N SER A 157 -0.33 0.60 -23.30
CA SER A 157 -1.03 -0.68 -23.36
C SER A 157 -0.43 -1.63 -22.34
N GLY A 158 -1.29 -2.26 -21.55
CA GLY A 158 -0.93 -3.29 -20.59
C GLY A 158 -0.85 -4.68 -21.21
N SER A 159 -1.01 -5.69 -20.35
CA SER A 159 -0.92 -7.09 -20.73
C SER A 159 -2.05 -7.49 -21.68
N TRP A 160 -1.80 -8.52 -22.51
CA TRP A 160 -2.72 -9.10 -23.48
C TRP A 160 -3.25 -8.14 -24.56
N GLY A 161 -2.52 -7.06 -24.84
CA GLY A 161 -2.74 -6.24 -26.04
C GLY A 161 -2.39 -6.97 -27.33
N ASP A 162 -2.81 -6.40 -28.47
CA ASP A 162 -2.32 -6.79 -29.79
C ASP A 162 -1.01 -6.03 -30.09
N ASP A 163 0.09 -6.52 -29.53
CA ASP A 163 1.39 -5.84 -29.56
C ASP A 163 1.90 -5.62 -30.99
N GLU A 164 1.57 -6.51 -31.93
CA GLU A 164 1.95 -6.37 -33.33
C GLU A 164 1.18 -5.22 -34.00
N ALA A 165 -0.14 -5.15 -33.79
CA ALA A 165 -0.95 -4.04 -34.30
C ALA A 165 -0.53 -2.69 -33.68
N ILE A 166 -0.18 -2.67 -32.39
CA ILE A 166 0.34 -1.47 -31.71
C ILE A 166 1.68 -1.04 -32.32
N ARG A 167 2.62 -1.97 -32.52
CA ARG A 167 3.90 -1.64 -33.18
C ARG A 167 3.68 -1.13 -34.61
N LYS A 168 2.77 -1.75 -35.38
CA LYS A 168 2.42 -1.29 -36.73
C LYS A 168 1.89 0.14 -36.71
N HIS A 169 1.02 0.49 -35.77
CA HIS A 169 0.57 1.87 -35.55
C HIS A 169 1.76 2.81 -35.26
N ASN A 170 2.64 2.42 -34.34
CA ASN A 170 3.77 3.24 -33.89
C ASN A 170 4.77 3.57 -35.00
N LEU A 171 4.90 2.75 -36.05
CA LEU A 171 5.79 3.03 -37.19
C LEU A 171 5.45 4.32 -37.95
N SER A 172 4.19 4.78 -37.88
CA SER A 172 3.72 5.95 -38.63
C SER A 172 3.14 7.07 -37.74
N SER A 173 2.99 6.80 -36.43
CA SER A 173 2.38 7.74 -35.49
C SER A 173 3.39 8.70 -34.87
N LYS A 174 3.00 9.97 -34.71
CA LYS A 174 3.75 10.97 -33.92
C LYS A 174 3.45 10.88 -32.43
N SER A 175 2.49 10.04 -32.03
CA SER A 175 2.08 9.82 -30.66
C SER A 175 1.94 8.31 -30.46
N PRO A 176 3.05 7.60 -30.19
CA PRO A 176 3.03 6.16 -30.08
C PRO A 176 2.27 5.70 -28.82
N MET A 177 1.75 4.49 -28.87
CA MET A 177 1.22 3.77 -27.70
C MET A 177 2.30 2.81 -27.23
N THR A 178 2.70 2.88 -25.95
CA THR A 178 3.67 1.90 -25.43
C THR A 178 2.99 0.53 -25.28
N TYR A 179 3.76 -0.55 -25.27
CA TYR A 179 3.22 -1.90 -25.10
C TYR A 179 4.02 -2.74 -24.09
N CYS A 180 3.35 -3.73 -23.49
CA CYS A 180 3.89 -4.59 -22.44
C CYS A 180 3.59 -6.08 -22.74
N PRO A 181 4.48 -6.81 -23.43
CA PRO A 181 4.22 -8.19 -23.78
C PRO A 181 4.06 -9.09 -22.56
N GLN A 182 3.09 -10.00 -22.64
CA GLN A 182 2.86 -11.06 -21.65
C GLN A 182 3.49 -12.36 -22.13
N LEU A 183 4.61 -12.73 -21.51
CA LEU A 183 5.47 -13.82 -21.97
C LEU A 183 4.91 -15.22 -21.67
N ASN A 184 4.29 -15.40 -20.50
CA ASN A 184 3.71 -16.67 -20.04
C ASN A 184 4.73 -17.83 -19.99
N TRP A 185 5.93 -17.60 -19.45
CA TRP A 185 7.02 -18.58 -19.54
C TRP A 185 6.85 -19.80 -18.64
N MET A 186 6.43 -19.66 -17.37
CA MET A 186 6.15 -20.81 -16.50
C MET A 186 4.92 -21.58 -16.98
N SER A 187 3.84 -20.87 -17.34
CA SER A 187 2.64 -21.54 -17.85
C SER A 187 2.87 -22.18 -19.22
N GLY A 188 3.64 -21.55 -20.11
CA GLY A 188 4.07 -22.10 -21.38
C GLY A 188 4.97 -23.33 -21.22
N TYR A 189 5.91 -23.28 -20.27
CA TYR A 189 6.71 -24.43 -19.90
C TYR A 189 5.84 -25.56 -19.35
N GLY A 190 4.91 -25.27 -18.44
CA GLY A 190 4.00 -26.26 -17.87
C GLY A 190 3.06 -26.92 -18.89
N LYS A 191 2.70 -26.21 -19.97
CA LYS A 191 1.98 -26.80 -21.11
C LYS A 191 2.86 -27.76 -21.92
N LYS A 192 4.13 -27.39 -22.15
CA LYS A 192 5.10 -28.22 -22.89
C LYS A 192 5.52 -29.45 -22.09
N ARG A 193 5.80 -29.30 -20.79
CA ARG A 193 6.15 -30.37 -19.85
C ARG A 193 4.96 -31.31 -19.61
N GLY A 194 3.75 -30.76 -19.60
CA GLY A 194 2.54 -31.45 -19.16
C GLY A 194 2.25 -31.21 -17.66
N GLY A 195 0.97 -31.20 -17.31
CA GLY A 195 0.48 -31.07 -15.93
C GLY A 195 -0.34 -29.81 -15.65
N THR A 196 -0.23 -28.75 -16.47
CA THR A 196 -1.11 -27.58 -16.31
C THR A 196 -2.53 -27.84 -16.80
N TYR A 197 -3.50 -27.13 -16.22
CA TYR A 197 -4.91 -27.20 -16.60
C TYR A 197 -5.59 -25.82 -16.50
N GLN A 198 -6.78 -25.65 -17.08
CA GLN A 198 -7.51 -24.39 -17.00
C GLN A 198 -8.11 -24.23 -15.60
N LYS A 199 -7.76 -23.13 -14.92
CA LYS A 199 -8.40 -22.65 -13.67
C LYS A 199 -9.11 -21.33 -14.02
N ALA A 200 -10.27 -21.03 -13.43
CA ALA A 200 -10.99 -19.81 -13.79
C ALA A 200 -10.14 -18.56 -13.48
N GLY A 201 -9.79 -17.77 -14.50
CA GLY A 201 -8.89 -16.61 -14.39
C GLY A 201 -7.39 -16.91 -14.41
N ASN A 202 -6.97 -18.18 -14.31
CA ASN A 202 -5.59 -18.56 -13.98
C ASN A 202 -5.13 -19.83 -14.72
N THR A 203 -3.81 -20.03 -14.80
CA THR A 203 -3.27 -21.36 -15.12
C THR A 203 -3.25 -22.20 -13.83
N GLY A 204 -3.89 -23.37 -13.85
CA GLY A 204 -3.82 -24.35 -12.77
C GLY A 204 -2.54 -25.19 -12.88
N TYR A 205 -1.94 -25.48 -11.72
CA TYR A 205 -0.80 -26.38 -11.58
C TYR A 205 -1.18 -27.54 -10.65
N PRO A 206 -0.59 -28.74 -10.82
CA PRO A 206 -0.76 -29.82 -9.86
C PRO A 206 -0.31 -29.37 -8.47
N HIS A 207 -1.11 -29.67 -7.44
CA HIS A 207 -0.86 -29.25 -6.06
C HIS A 207 -0.69 -27.73 -5.88
N ASP A 208 -1.15 -26.90 -6.83
CA ASP A 208 -0.93 -25.44 -6.82
C ASP A 208 0.55 -25.04 -6.57
N VAL A 209 1.49 -25.77 -7.18
CA VAL A 209 2.93 -25.43 -7.18
C VAL A 209 3.51 -25.38 -8.59
N ILE A 210 4.41 -24.44 -8.84
CA ILE A 210 5.04 -24.25 -10.16
C ILE A 210 6.18 -25.24 -10.41
N PHE A 211 6.61 -25.40 -11.65
CA PHE A 211 7.68 -26.34 -12.01
C PHE A 211 9.09 -25.71 -11.97
N VAL A 212 9.32 -24.75 -11.08
CA VAL A 212 10.56 -23.94 -11.07
C VAL A 212 11.82 -24.75 -10.77
N PHE A 213 11.69 -25.85 -10.02
CA PHE A 213 12.82 -26.70 -9.65
C PHE A 213 13.14 -27.77 -10.70
N ASP A 214 12.34 -27.88 -11.77
CA ASP A 214 12.70 -28.72 -12.90
C ASP A 214 13.91 -28.10 -13.63
N PRO A 215 15.05 -28.80 -13.73
CA PRO A 215 16.28 -28.24 -14.29
C PRO A 215 16.13 -27.81 -15.75
N THR A 216 15.14 -28.36 -16.48
CA THR A 216 14.89 -28.00 -17.88
C THR A 216 14.15 -26.68 -18.04
N PHE A 217 13.59 -26.10 -16.97
CA PHE A 217 12.92 -24.80 -17.01
C PHE A 217 13.87 -23.66 -17.40
N LYS A 218 15.11 -23.66 -16.90
CA LYS A 218 16.12 -22.66 -17.27
C LYS A 218 16.42 -22.73 -18.77
N THR A 219 16.67 -23.93 -19.29
CA THR A 219 16.91 -24.15 -20.72
C THR A 219 15.70 -23.72 -21.57
N TYR A 220 14.48 -23.96 -21.09
CA TYR A 220 13.28 -23.46 -21.75
C TYR A 220 13.30 -21.93 -21.82
N CYS A 221 13.51 -21.23 -20.70
CA CYS A 221 13.59 -19.76 -20.67
C CYS A 221 14.68 -19.22 -21.60
N ASP A 222 15.88 -19.79 -21.55
CA ASP A 222 17.00 -19.42 -22.43
C ASP A 222 16.61 -19.57 -23.92
N SER A 223 15.87 -20.61 -24.27
CA SER A 223 15.45 -20.86 -25.66
C SER A 223 14.40 -19.87 -26.17
N VAL A 224 13.40 -19.52 -25.34
CA VAL A 224 12.33 -18.60 -25.75
C VAL A 224 12.75 -17.14 -25.69
N ALA A 225 13.71 -16.80 -24.82
CA ALA A 225 14.20 -15.44 -24.63
C ALA A 225 14.97 -14.89 -25.86
N VAL A 226 15.47 -15.75 -26.75
CA VAL A 226 16.14 -15.33 -28.00
C VAL A 226 15.24 -14.40 -28.83
N SER A 227 13.93 -14.65 -28.83
CA SER A 227 12.95 -13.83 -29.57
C SER A 227 12.86 -12.38 -29.08
N LEU A 228 13.27 -12.09 -27.83
CA LEU A 228 13.25 -10.73 -27.29
C LEU A 228 14.24 -9.80 -28.01
N ALA A 229 15.30 -10.37 -28.60
CA ALA A 229 16.28 -9.60 -29.35
C ALA A 229 15.69 -8.86 -30.56
N THR A 230 14.55 -9.31 -31.09
CA THR A 230 13.86 -8.68 -32.23
C THR A 230 13.38 -7.25 -31.92
N HIS A 231 13.06 -6.95 -30.67
CA HIS A 231 12.50 -5.65 -30.26
C HIS A 231 13.31 -4.94 -29.18
N ARG A 232 14.51 -5.41 -28.85
CA ARG A 232 15.39 -4.88 -27.79
C ARG A 232 15.81 -3.41 -27.92
N ASN A 233 15.56 -2.80 -29.08
CA ASN A 233 15.86 -1.40 -29.38
C ASN A 233 14.60 -0.54 -29.58
N ASP A 234 13.39 -1.09 -29.43
CA ASP A 234 12.14 -0.33 -29.59
C ASP A 234 11.88 0.52 -28.35
N ALA A 235 12.07 1.83 -28.45
CA ALA A 235 11.83 2.76 -27.35
C ALA A 235 10.36 2.80 -26.85
N ASN A 236 9.41 2.22 -27.59
CA ASN A 236 7.99 2.15 -27.20
C ASN A 236 7.67 0.88 -26.39
N LEU A 237 8.58 -0.08 -26.32
CA LEU A 237 8.44 -1.22 -25.43
C LEU A 237 8.66 -0.74 -24.00
N PHE A 238 7.63 -0.87 -23.16
CA PHE A 238 7.75 -0.45 -21.75
C PHE A 238 8.53 -1.49 -20.93
N GLY A 239 8.21 -2.76 -21.12
CA GLY A 239 8.82 -3.87 -20.42
C GLY A 239 8.01 -5.16 -20.55
N TYR A 240 8.47 -6.21 -19.90
CA TYR A 240 7.90 -7.55 -20.03
C TYR A 240 7.26 -8.04 -18.73
N PHE A 241 6.05 -8.59 -18.83
CA PHE A 241 5.47 -9.44 -17.80
C PHE A 241 5.82 -10.89 -18.09
N SER A 242 6.42 -11.60 -17.12
CA SER A 242 6.88 -12.97 -17.32
C SER A 242 5.75 -13.99 -17.27
N ASP A 243 4.85 -13.86 -16.29
CA ASP A 243 3.67 -14.70 -16.09
C ASP A 243 2.55 -13.87 -15.44
N ASN A 244 1.43 -14.53 -15.13
CA ASN A 244 0.28 -13.91 -14.51
C ASN A 244 -0.24 -14.81 -13.39
N GLU A 245 -0.34 -14.27 -12.18
CA GLU A 245 -1.06 -14.87 -11.06
C GLU A 245 -0.66 -16.34 -10.78
N MET A 246 0.64 -16.60 -10.76
CA MET A 246 1.17 -17.91 -10.36
C MET A 246 0.86 -18.20 -8.88
N PRO A 247 0.71 -19.48 -8.50
CA PRO A 247 0.45 -19.87 -7.11
C PRO A 247 1.74 -19.79 -6.27
N LEU A 248 2.20 -18.56 -6.00
CA LEU A 248 3.30 -18.28 -5.08
C LEU A 248 2.70 -17.94 -3.71
N GLY A 249 3.12 -18.60 -2.65
CA GLY A 249 2.59 -18.30 -1.32
C GLY A 249 3.01 -19.30 -0.25
N ASN A 250 2.54 -19.06 0.97
CA ASN A 250 2.93 -19.81 2.16
C ASN A 250 2.60 -21.31 2.07
N ASP A 251 1.57 -21.66 1.30
CA ASP A 251 1.19 -23.07 1.09
C ASP A 251 2.19 -23.83 0.20
N ASN A 252 3.14 -23.14 -0.47
CA ASN A 252 4.09 -23.81 -1.37
C ASN A 252 4.89 -24.90 -0.65
N LEU A 253 5.39 -24.67 0.56
CA LEU A 253 6.19 -25.67 1.26
C LEU A 253 5.39 -26.96 1.49
N ASP A 254 4.20 -26.81 2.06
CA ASP A 254 3.32 -27.94 2.36
C ASP A 254 2.89 -28.65 1.07
N ASN A 255 2.55 -27.89 0.02
CA ASN A 255 2.11 -28.44 -1.26
C ASN A 255 3.22 -29.19 -2.02
N TYR A 256 4.47 -28.73 -1.99
CA TYR A 256 5.58 -29.49 -2.57
C TYR A 256 5.88 -30.78 -1.80
N LEU A 257 5.73 -30.75 -0.46
CA LEU A 257 5.91 -31.94 0.39
C LEU A 257 4.76 -32.94 0.26
N ALA A 258 3.58 -32.49 -0.20
CA ALA A 258 2.41 -33.34 -0.44
C ALA A 258 2.45 -34.10 -1.78
N ILE A 259 3.42 -33.82 -2.65
CA ILE A 259 3.56 -34.52 -3.94
C ILE A 259 3.86 -36.00 -3.69
N GLU A 260 3.02 -36.89 -4.20
CA GLU A 260 3.08 -38.33 -3.97
C GLU A 260 4.30 -38.98 -4.64
N ASN A 261 4.69 -38.45 -5.80
CA ASN A 261 5.90 -38.89 -6.49
C ASN A 261 7.14 -38.22 -5.89
N HIS A 262 7.80 -38.90 -4.95
CA HIS A 262 9.01 -38.38 -4.30
C HIS A 262 10.22 -38.24 -5.25
N GLU A 263 10.12 -38.72 -6.48
CA GLU A 263 11.12 -38.45 -7.52
C GLU A 263 10.98 -37.06 -8.15
N ASP A 264 9.86 -36.36 -7.94
CA ASP A 264 9.61 -35.01 -8.44
C ASP A 264 10.65 -34.01 -7.91
N PHE A 265 11.13 -33.14 -8.80
CA PHE A 265 12.16 -32.16 -8.47
C PHE A 265 11.73 -31.18 -7.39
N GLY A 266 10.44 -30.82 -7.33
CA GLY A 266 9.90 -29.93 -6.34
C GLY A 266 9.86 -30.55 -4.95
N TYR A 267 9.38 -31.80 -4.85
CA TYR A 267 9.40 -32.56 -3.59
C TYR A 267 10.84 -32.69 -3.03
N LYS A 268 11.78 -33.12 -3.89
CA LYS A 268 13.19 -33.27 -3.53
C LYS A 268 13.78 -31.96 -3.04
N ARG A 269 13.53 -30.87 -3.75
CA ARG A 269 14.09 -29.56 -3.39
C ARG A 269 13.51 -29.02 -2.08
N ALA A 270 12.21 -29.19 -1.83
CA ALA A 270 11.56 -28.79 -0.58
C ALA A 270 12.13 -29.55 0.63
N THR A 271 12.26 -30.88 0.51
CA THR A 271 12.86 -31.74 1.54
C THR A 271 14.33 -31.37 1.82
N GLN A 272 15.10 -31.13 0.75
CA GLN A 272 16.47 -30.67 0.88
C GLN A 272 16.55 -29.30 1.57
N TRP A 273 15.66 -28.37 1.23
CA TRP A 273 15.65 -27.03 1.84
C TRP A 273 15.42 -27.08 3.35
N LEU A 274 14.45 -27.90 3.81
CA LEU A 274 14.22 -28.10 5.25
C LEU A 274 15.46 -28.65 5.96
N THR A 275 16.13 -29.62 5.33
CA THR A 275 17.38 -30.21 5.84
C THR A 275 18.49 -29.15 5.93
N GLU A 276 18.64 -28.32 4.91
CA GLU A 276 19.60 -27.20 4.87
C GLU A 276 19.33 -26.16 5.96
N GLN A 277 18.07 -25.93 6.32
CA GLN A 277 17.68 -25.02 7.41
C GLN A 277 17.75 -25.65 8.81
N GLY A 278 18.00 -26.97 8.92
CA GLY A 278 17.96 -27.69 10.19
C GLY A 278 16.57 -27.73 10.83
N ILE A 279 15.51 -27.69 10.02
CA ILE A 279 14.11 -27.65 10.48
C ILE A 279 13.48 -29.03 10.33
N ALA A 280 13.06 -29.62 11.45
CA ALA A 280 12.27 -30.85 11.44
C ALA A 280 10.84 -30.59 10.93
N SER A 281 10.22 -31.59 10.29
CA SER A 281 8.89 -31.46 9.68
C SER A 281 7.78 -31.10 10.67
N ASP A 282 7.91 -31.48 11.95
CA ASP A 282 6.97 -31.11 13.02
C ASP A 282 7.18 -29.67 13.56
N LYS A 283 8.19 -28.94 13.07
CA LYS A 283 8.54 -27.57 13.47
C LYS A 283 8.31 -26.53 12.37
N ILE A 284 7.57 -26.86 11.31
CA ILE A 284 7.22 -25.92 10.24
C ILE A 284 6.26 -24.86 10.78
N THR A 285 6.70 -23.60 10.77
CA THR A 285 5.90 -22.42 11.18
C THR A 285 5.56 -21.56 9.96
N ASP A 286 4.65 -20.60 10.11
CA ASP A 286 4.29 -19.67 9.03
C ASP A 286 5.48 -18.82 8.54
N LYS A 287 6.45 -18.54 9.42
CA LYS A 287 7.69 -17.87 9.04
C LYS A 287 8.56 -18.76 8.14
N VAL A 288 8.58 -20.07 8.41
CA VAL A 288 9.30 -21.06 7.59
C VAL A 288 8.62 -21.19 6.23
N ARG A 289 7.27 -21.22 6.20
CA ARG A 289 6.46 -21.21 4.98
C ARG A 289 6.72 -19.97 4.12
N ASP A 290 6.69 -18.77 4.70
CA ASP A 290 6.97 -17.52 3.98
C ASP A 290 8.41 -17.47 3.44
N ALA A 291 9.38 -17.94 4.23
CA ALA A 291 10.78 -18.05 3.78
C ALA A 291 10.92 -19.02 2.59
N PHE A 292 10.22 -20.15 2.61
CA PHE A 292 10.24 -21.09 1.49
C PHE A 292 9.50 -20.54 0.25
N ALA A 293 8.38 -19.86 0.43
CA ALA A 293 7.69 -19.15 -0.66
C ALA A 293 8.63 -18.11 -1.33
N GLY A 294 9.38 -17.37 -0.51
CA GLY A 294 10.45 -16.49 -0.98
C GLY A 294 11.56 -17.22 -1.74
N PHE A 295 11.95 -18.42 -1.30
CA PHE A 295 12.93 -19.26 -1.99
C PHE A 295 12.45 -19.76 -3.37
N VAL A 296 11.18 -20.19 -3.47
CA VAL A 296 10.52 -20.55 -4.74
C VAL A 296 10.50 -19.33 -5.68
N ALA A 297 10.03 -18.18 -5.20
CA ALA A 297 9.97 -16.95 -5.97
C ALA A 297 11.36 -16.48 -6.42
N GLN A 298 12.37 -16.55 -5.55
CA GLN A 298 13.75 -16.18 -5.87
C GLN A 298 14.31 -17.04 -7.00
N THR A 299 14.10 -18.36 -6.94
CA THR A 299 14.56 -19.29 -7.98
C THR A 299 13.90 -18.98 -9.33
N TYR A 300 12.60 -18.66 -9.33
CA TYR A 300 11.88 -18.29 -10.53
C TYR A 300 12.38 -16.97 -11.11
N TYR A 301 12.41 -15.92 -10.28
CA TYR A 301 12.77 -14.59 -10.73
C TYR A 301 14.23 -14.50 -11.19
N SER A 302 15.15 -15.25 -10.57
CA SER A 302 16.55 -15.28 -11.01
C SER A 302 16.68 -15.87 -12.41
N ILE A 303 16.05 -17.02 -12.68
CA ILE A 303 16.10 -17.70 -13.99
C ILE A 303 15.51 -16.79 -15.08
N VAL A 304 14.33 -16.23 -14.83
CA VAL A 304 13.63 -15.40 -15.80
C VAL A 304 14.37 -14.08 -16.05
N SER A 305 14.84 -13.42 -14.99
CA SER A 305 15.58 -12.16 -15.13
C SER A 305 16.90 -12.35 -15.86
N GLU A 306 17.64 -13.43 -15.60
CA GLU A 306 18.87 -13.76 -16.32
C GLU A 306 18.59 -13.92 -17.82
N ALA A 307 17.57 -14.71 -18.18
CA ALA A 307 17.20 -14.95 -19.58
C ALA A 307 16.73 -13.67 -20.30
N ILE A 308 15.91 -12.83 -19.65
CA ILE A 308 15.49 -11.54 -20.22
C ILE A 308 16.69 -10.63 -20.41
N LYS A 309 17.47 -10.35 -19.36
CA LYS A 309 18.55 -9.35 -19.41
C LYS A 309 19.71 -9.77 -20.32
N LYS A 310 19.91 -11.07 -20.54
CA LYS A 310 20.85 -11.60 -21.53
C LYS A 310 20.47 -11.23 -22.97
N ASN A 311 19.18 -11.20 -23.30
CA ASN A 311 18.68 -10.98 -24.67
C ASN A 311 18.18 -9.54 -24.92
N ASP A 312 17.73 -8.88 -23.86
CA ASP A 312 17.23 -7.50 -23.85
C ASP A 312 17.64 -6.81 -22.54
N PRO A 313 18.86 -6.23 -22.47
CA PRO A 313 19.36 -5.60 -21.26
C PRO A 313 18.71 -4.24 -20.96
N ASN A 314 18.05 -3.62 -21.94
CA ASN A 314 17.58 -2.24 -21.85
C ASN A 314 16.18 -2.13 -21.24
N HIS A 315 15.30 -3.08 -21.55
CA HIS A 315 13.89 -3.00 -21.14
C HIS A 315 13.63 -3.51 -19.73
N LEU A 316 12.55 -3.01 -19.14
CA LEU A 316 12.16 -3.31 -17.77
C LEU A 316 11.64 -4.75 -17.64
N TYR A 317 12.10 -5.45 -16.61
CA TYR A 317 11.44 -6.66 -16.15
C TYR A 317 10.35 -6.29 -15.12
N LEU A 318 9.09 -6.47 -15.50
CA LEU A 318 7.93 -6.03 -14.73
C LEU A 318 7.40 -7.10 -13.77
N GLY A 319 8.07 -8.25 -13.65
CA GLY A 319 7.65 -9.34 -12.78
C GLY A 319 6.48 -10.17 -13.33
N SER A 320 5.75 -10.83 -12.42
CA SER A 320 4.79 -11.91 -12.75
C SER A 320 3.34 -11.64 -12.31
N ARG A 321 3.00 -10.37 -12.05
CA ARG A 321 1.63 -9.93 -11.70
C ARG A 321 1.09 -10.68 -10.49
N LEU A 322 1.71 -10.44 -9.33
CA LEU A 322 1.37 -11.09 -8.06
C LEU A 322 -0.10 -10.80 -7.71
N HIS A 323 -0.76 -11.76 -7.07
CA HIS A 323 -2.18 -11.69 -6.71
C HIS A 323 -2.43 -12.38 -5.37
N ALA A 324 -3.68 -12.39 -4.91
CA ALA A 324 -4.10 -13.12 -3.70
C ALA A 324 -3.18 -12.86 -2.50
N ASP A 325 -2.68 -13.89 -1.82
CA ASP A 325 -1.77 -13.73 -0.68
C ASP A 325 -0.30 -13.58 -1.09
N ALA A 326 0.05 -13.94 -2.33
CA ALA A 326 1.40 -13.79 -2.88
C ALA A 326 1.92 -12.35 -2.78
N LYS A 327 1.03 -11.38 -3.02
CA LYS A 327 1.33 -9.94 -2.95
C LYS A 327 1.51 -9.41 -1.51
N ARG A 328 1.24 -10.24 -0.50
CA ARG A 328 1.40 -9.93 0.93
C ARG A 328 2.53 -10.73 1.60
N SER A 329 3.11 -11.71 0.92
CA SER A 329 4.24 -12.50 1.43
C SER A 329 5.53 -11.68 1.43
N GLU A 330 6.20 -11.59 2.58
CA GLU A 330 7.41 -10.80 2.72
C GLU A 330 8.57 -11.43 1.93
N GLY A 331 8.73 -12.75 2.04
CA GLY A 331 9.73 -13.50 1.28
C GLY A 331 9.55 -13.37 -0.23
N VAL A 332 8.32 -13.43 -0.74
CA VAL A 332 8.03 -13.26 -2.18
C VAL A 332 8.34 -11.83 -2.64
N LEU A 333 7.97 -10.81 -1.85
CA LEU A 333 8.28 -9.41 -2.18
C LEU A 333 9.77 -9.12 -2.17
N GLU A 334 10.51 -9.65 -1.19
CA GLU A 334 11.97 -9.53 -1.13
C GLU A 334 12.64 -10.20 -2.34
N ALA A 335 12.19 -11.41 -2.70
CA ALA A 335 12.66 -12.12 -3.88
C ALA A 335 12.37 -11.33 -5.16
N ALA A 336 11.15 -10.83 -5.35
CA ALA A 336 10.78 -10.02 -6.51
C ALA A 336 11.66 -8.76 -6.61
N GLY A 337 11.90 -8.06 -5.49
CA GLY A 337 12.70 -6.83 -5.44
C GLY A 337 14.17 -7.01 -5.84
N LYS A 338 14.73 -8.22 -5.72
CA LYS A 338 16.11 -8.53 -6.15
C LYS A 338 16.28 -8.57 -7.67
N TYR A 339 15.22 -8.87 -8.42
CA TYR A 339 15.32 -9.19 -9.86
C TYR A 339 14.40 -8.34 -10.75
N CYS A 340 13.24 -7.93 -10.25
CA CYS A 340 12.31 -7.10 -11.03
C CYS A 340 12.73 -5.63 -10.97
N ASP A 341 12.57 -4.92 -12.07
CA ASP A 341 12.74 -3.47 -12.10
C ASP A 341 11.52 -2.75 -11.49
N ILE A 342 10.33 -3.29 -11.74
CA ILE A 342 9.05 -2.88 -11.15
C ILE A 342 8.30 -4.15 -10.72
N ILE A 343 7.73 -4.15 -9.51
CA ILE A 343 6.85 -5.24 -9.05
C ILE A 343 5.43 -5.02 -9.58
N SER A 344 4.87 -5.99 -10.28
CA SER A 344 3.50 -5.95 -10.77
C SER A 344 2.52 -6.67 -9.86
N LEU A 345 1.37 -6.05 -9.61
CA LEU A 345 0.33 -6.56 -8.69
C LEU A 345 -1.05 -6.50 -9.34
N ASN A 346 -1.77 -7.61 -9.37
CA ASN A 346 -3.21 -7.61 -9.62
C ASN A 346 -3.94 -7.35 -8.30
N TYR A 347 -4.72 -6.27 -8.26
CA TYR A 347 -5.28 -5.73 -7.03
C TYR A 347 -6.81 -5.77 -7.07
N TYR A 348 -7.36 -6.86 -6.53
CA TYR A 348 -8.80 -7.06 -6.33
C TYR A 348 -9.11 -7.35 -4.87
N GLY A 349 -10.39 -7.22 -4.49
CA GLY A 349 -10.92 -7.59 -3.17
C GLY A 349 -11.00 -6.44 -2.17
N ASP A 350 -10.23 -5.37 -2.35
CA ASP A 350 -10.27 -4.19 -1.50
C ASP A 350 -10.83 -2.98 -2.24
N TRP A 351 -11.68 -2.19 -1.57
CA TRP A 351 -12.22 -0.93 -2.11
C TRP A 351 -11.12 0.14 -2.24
N SER A 352 -10.24 0.21 -1.24
CA SER A 352 -9.07 1.07 -1.19
C SER A 352 -7.80 0.21 -1.17
N PRO A 353 -6.71 0.61 -1.87
CA PRO A 353 -5.40 0.00 -1.67
C PRO A 353 -5.03 0.00 -0.18
N ASP A 354 -4.65 -1.16 0.36
CA ASP A 354 -4.30 -1.34 1.76
C ASP A 354 -2.98 -0.60 2.05
N PRO A 355 -3.00 0.47 2.89
CA PRO A 355 -1.80 1.24 3.19
C PRO A 355 -0.72 0.40 3.90
N ILE A 356 -1.10 -0.67 4.62
CA ILE A 356 -0.15 -1.59 5.25
C ILE A 356 0.59 -2.38 4.18
N MET A 357 -0.16 -3.00 3.26
CA MET A 357 0.42 -3.79 2.17
C MET A 357 1.32 -2.91 1.28
N VAL A 358 0.85 -1.73 0.90
CA VAL A 358 1.61 -0.77 0.09
C VAL A 358 2.93 -0.36 0.76
N ASP A 359 2.92 -0.12 2.07
CA ASP A 359 4.13 0.17 2.83
C ASP A 359 5.08 -1.02 2.93
N GLN A 360 4.54 -2.24 3.09
CA GLN A 360 5.34 -3.46 3.15
C GLN A 360 6.08 -3.70 1.83
N ILE A 361 5.44 -3.42 0.68
CA ILE A 361 6.07 -3.53 -0.63
C ILE A 361 7.30 -2.63 -0.73
N ASP A 362 7.18 -1.35 -0.37
CA ASP A 362 8.30 -0.40 -0.37
C ASP A 362 9.46 -0.89 0.52
N ARG A 363 9.13 -1.38 1.72
CA ARG A 363 10.12 -1.82 2.71
C ARG A 363 10.82 -3.13 2.35
N LYS A 364 10.08 -4.12 1.83
CA LYS A 364 10.60 -5.48 1.61
C LYS A 364 11.29 -5.62 0.27
N ALA A 365 10.74 -4.99 -0.76
CA ALA A 365 11.31 -5.11 -2.10
C ALA A 365 12.35 -4.04 -2.42
N ASN A 366 12.30 -2.87 -1.77
CA ASN A 366 13.15 -1.73 -2.09
C ASN A 366 13.16 -1.36 -3.59
N LYS A 367 12.00 -1.52 -4.24
CA LYS A 367 11.73 -1.28 -5.66
C LYS A 367 10.35 -0.64 -5.82
N PRO A 368 10.09 0.08 -6.92
CA PRO A 368 8.75 0.53 -7.22
C PRO A 368 7.81 -0.63 -7.55
N PHE A 369 6.51 -0.39 -7.39
CA PHE A 369 5.46 -1.29 -7.84
C PHE A 369 4.46 -0.59 -8.75
N MET A 370 3.68 -1.38 -9.47
CA MET A 370 2.54 -0.90 -10.24
C MET A 370 1.35 -1.86 -10.09
N VAL A 371 0.14 -1.31 -10.10
CA VAL A 371 -1.08 -2.13 -10.10
C VAL A 371 -1.42 -2.51 -11.53
N THR A 372 -1.29 -3.79 -11.87
CA THR A 372 -1.47 -4.26 -13.23
C THR A 372 -2.88 -4.71 -13.56
N GLU A 373 -3.77 -4.84 -12.57
CA GLU A 373 -5.21 -4.99 -12.79
C GLU A 373 -6.02 -4.48 -11.60
N PHE A 374 -7.12 -3.80 -11.92
CA PHE A 374 -8.23 -3.47 -11.01
C PHE A 374 -9.41 -3.00 -11.89
N TYR A 375 -10.65 -3.19 -11.41
CA TYR A 375 -11.85 -2.62 -12.01
C TYR A 375 -13.08 -2.78 -11.09
N THR A 376 -14.15 -2.11 -11.47
CA THR A 376 -15.51 -2.29 -10.94
C THR A 376 -16.49 -2.51 -12.10
N LYS A 377 -17.65 -3.10 -11.81
CA LYS A 377 -18.70 -3.50 -12.75
C LYS A 377 -19.99 -2.72 -12.48
N GLY A 378 -20.58 -2.08 -13.48
CA GLY A 378 -21.80 -1.28 -13.35
C GLY A 378 -23.04 -2.11 -13.69
N MET A 379 -24.05 -2.10 -12.81
CA MET A 379 -25.31 -2.81 -13.06
C MET A 379 -26.16 -2.15 -14.16
N ASP A 380 -25.99 -0.85 -14.37
CA ASP A 380 -26.63 -0.09 -15.45
C ASP A 380 -26.10 -0.42 -16.86
N SER A 381 -25.10 -1.31 -16.98
CA SER A 381 -24.67 -1.89 -18.26
C SER A 381 -25.66 -2.90 -18.86
N GLY A 382 -26.55 -3.45 -18.03
CA GLY A 382 -27.45 -4.56 -18.42
C GLY A 382 -26.80 -5.94 -18.44
N LEU A 383 -25.51 -6.04 -18.11
CA LEU A 383 -24.80 -7.32 -17.94
C LEU A 383 -25.09 -7.93 -16.56
N ALA A 384 -25.09 -9.26 -16.49
CA ALA A 384 -25.39 -9.99 -15.25
C ALA A 384 -24.27 -9.86 -14.20
N ASN A 385 -23.03 -9.58 -14.61
CA ASN A 385 -21.90 -9.28 -13.74
C ASN A 385 -21.55 -10.39 -12.73
N THR A 386 -21.85 -11.64 -13.05
CA THR A 386 -21.66 -12.77 -12.14
C THR A 386 -20.20 -13.21 -12.04
N THR A 387 -19.40 -13.00 -13.10
CA THR A 387 -17.98 -13.41 -13.12
C THR A 387 -17.01 -12.25 -12.83
N GLY A 388 -15.78 -12.60 -12.43
CA GLY A 388 -14.68 -11.65 -12.26
C GLY A 388 -14.68 -10.87 -10.93
N ALA A 389 -13.47 -10.66 -10.40
CA ALA A 389 -13.20 -10.22 -9.03
C ALA A 389 -13.41 -8.73 -8.71
N GLY A 390 -13.78 -7.90 -9.69
CA GLY A 390 -14.08 -6.49 -9.44
C GLY A 390 -15.34 -6.30 -8.61
N PHE A 391 -15.39 -5.22 -7.83
CA PHE A 391 -16.62 -4.82 -7.13
C PHE A 391 -17.75 -4.57 -8.11
N THR A 392 -18.98 -4.79 -7.68
CA THR A 392 -20.18 -4.40 -8.43
C THR A 392 -20.73 -3.10 -7.85
N VAL A 393 -21.02 -2.12 -8.69
CA VAL A 393 -21.56 -0.80 -8.34
C VAL A 393 -22.86 -0.54 -9.10
N LYS A 394 -23.62 0.47 -8.70
CA LYS A 394 -24.92 0.76 -9.32
C LYS A 394 -24.77 1.32 -10.73
N THR A 395 -23.89 2.32 -10.91
CA THR A 395 -23.82 3.08 -12.15
C THR A 395 -22.42 3.18 -12.76
N GLN A 396 -22.36 3.57 -14.03
CA GLN A 396 -21.11 3.94 -14.70
C GLN A 396 -20.41 5.15 -14.06
N THR A 397 -21.16 6.06 -13.44
CA THR A 397 -20.60 7.17 -12.64
C THR A 397 -19.91 6.62 -11.40
N ASP A 398 -20.52 5.65 -10.71
CA ASP A 398 -19.91 4.99 -9.54
C ASP A 398 -18.64 4.23 -9.90
N ARG A 399 -18.59 3.63 -11.10
CA ARG A 399 -17.32 3.04 -11.60
C ARG A 399 -16.23 4.10 -11.75
N GLY A 400 -16.58 5.30 -12.22
CA GLY A 400 -15.65 6.43 -12.33
C GLY A 400 -15.20 6.97 -10.97
N ASN A 401 -16.11 7.07 -10.00
CA ASN A 401 -15.80 7.45 -8.62
C ASN A 401 -14.86 6.42 -7.96
N ALA A 402 -15.14 5.12 -8.14
CA ALA A 402 -14.28 4.03 -7.66
C ALA A 402 -12.88 4.09 -8.30
N TYR A 403 -12.79 4.40 -9.61
CA TYR A 403 -11.52 4.57 -10.29
C TYR A 403 -10.69 5.71 -9.67
N GLN A 404 -11.29 6.90 -9.51
CA GLN A 404 -10.59 8.03 -8.90
C GLN A 404 -10.15 7.72 -7.47
N HIS A 405 -11.03 7.10 -6.67
CA HIS A 405 -10.73 6.70 -5.31
C HIS A 405 -9.50 5.78 -5.27
N PHE A 406 -9.53 4.68 -6.04
CA PHE A 406 -8.46 3.70 -6.05
C PHE A 406 -7.13 4.33 -6.53
N CYS A 407 -7.15 5.08 -7.62
CA CYS A 407 -5.96 5.72 -8.17
C CYS A 407 -5.42 6.86 -7.28
N MET A 408 -6.27 7.57 -6.53
CA MET A 408 -5.83 8.59 -5.57
C MET A 408 -4.96 7.99 -4.48
N HIS A 409 -5.37 6.84 -3.93
CA HIS A 409 -4.57 6.09 -2.96
C HIS A 409 -3.27 5.57 -3.57
N LEU A 410 -3.27 5.17 -4.84
CA LEU A 410 -2.05 4.79 -5.55
C LEU A 410 -1.10 5.98 -5.72
N LEU A 411 -1.59 7.17 -6.11
CA LEU A 411 -0.75 8.37 -6.23
C LEU A 411 -0.20 8.83 -4.88
N ASN A 412 -0.94 8.66 -3.80
CA ASN A 412 -0.47 8.91 -2.45
C ASN A 412 0.67 7.95 -2.03
N SER A 413 0.74 6.76 -2.63
CA SER A 413 1.91 5.90 -2.48
C SER A 413 3.10 6.48 -3.25
N LYS A 414 4.22 6.62 -2.55
CA LYS A 414 5.49 7.08 -3.12
C LYS A 414 6.24 5.99 -3.89
N SER A 415 5.80 4.75 -3.77
CA SER A 415 6.43 3.61 -4.44
C SER A 415 5.58 3.06 -5.58
N CYS A 416 4.36 3.55 -5.75
CA CYS A 416 3.54 3.25 -6.93
C CYS A 416 3.98 4.12 -8.11
N VAL A 417 4.33 3.49 -9.23
CA VAL A 417 4.72 4.19 -10.48
C VAL A 417 3.67 4.14 -11.58
N GLY A 418 2.49 3.59 -11.30
CA GLY A 418 1.41 3.54 -12.26
C GLY A 418 0.42 2.40 -12.06
N TRP A 419 -0.52 2.31 -12.98
CA TRP A 419 -1.53 1.28 -13.02
C TRP A 419 -2.03 0.96 -14.44
N HIS A 420 -2.50 -0.26 -14.64
CA HIS A 420 -3.24 -0.69 -15.81
C HIS A 420 -4.68 -1.04 -15.44
N TYR A 421 -5.65 -0.36 -16.06
CA TYR A 421 -7.06 -0.70 -15.89
C TYR A 421 -7.36 -2.03 -16.62
N PHE A 422 -8.13 -2.92 -15.98
CA PHE A 422 -8.57 -4.16 -16.62
C PHE A 422 -10.07 -4.07 -16.91
N LYS A 423 -10.50 -3.80 -18.14
CA LYS A 423 -9.77 -3.91 -19.43
C LYS A 423 -10.41 -3.05 -20.53
N TYR A 424 -9.92 -3.13 -21.77
CA TYR A 424 -10.45 -2.35 -22.90
C TYR A 424 -11.95 -2.57 -23.16
N GLN A 425 -12.37 -3.81 -23.43
CA GLN A 425 -13.74 -4.15 -23.83
C GLN A 425 -14.42 -5.08 -22.81
N ASP A 426 -15.74 -4.96 -22.65
CA ASP A 426 -16.56 -5.87 -21.82
C ASP A 426 -16.42 -7.33 -22.23
N ASN A 427 -16.89 -8.23 -21.37
CA ASN A 427 -17.14 -9.60 -21.79
C ASN A 427 -18.40 -9.68 -22.65
N ASP A 428 -18.39 -10.56 -23.65
CA ASP A 428 -19.57 -10.86 -24.46
C ASP A 428 -20.20 -12.17 -24.00
N PRO A 429 -21.42 -12.14 -23.41
CA PRO A 429 -22.13 -13.36 -23.02
C PRO A 429 -22.37 -14.35 -24.16
N LYS A 430 -22.30 -13.89 -25.43
CA LYS A 430 -22.43 -14.75 -26.62
C LYS A 430 -21.11 -15.39 -27.05
N ALA A 431 -19.98 -15.01 -26.45
CA ALA A 431 -18.69 -15.58 -26.79
C ALA A 431 -18.58 -17.03 -26.30
N LYS A 432 -18.11 -17.91 -27.18
CA LYS A 432 -17.88 -19.34 -26.89
C LYS A 432 -16.41 -19.57 -26.51
N ASN A 433 -16.15 -20.62 -25.73
CA ASN A 433 -14.79 -21.06 -25.36
C ASN A 433 -13.94 -19.95 -24.69
N VAL A 434 -14.59 -19.10 -23.90
CA VAL A 434 -13.91 -18.05 -23.12
C VAL A 434 -13.54 -18.57 -21.73
N ASP A 435 -12.55 -17.92 -21.12
CA ASP A 435 -12.21 -18.18 -19.73
C ASP A 435 -13.46 -18.01 -18.84
N PRO A 436 -13.72 -18.91 -17.87
CA PRO A 436 -14.90 -18.83 -17.01
C PRO A 436 -15.04 -17.52 -16.20
N SER A 437 -13.95 -16.78 -16.01
CA SER A 437 -13.98 -15.46 -15.38
C SER A 437 -14.45 -14.34 -16.32
N ASN A 438 -14.59 -14.61 -17.62
CA ASN A 438 -14.76 -13.66 -18.71
C ASN A 438 -16.07 -13.86 -19.49
N VAL A 439 -17.15 -14.25 -18.81
CA VAL A 439 -18.42 -14.61 -19.45
C VAL A 439 -19.34 -13.39 -19.61
N ASP A 440 -19.70 -12.70 -18.53
CA ASP A 440 -20.87 -11.80 -18.51
C ASP A 440 -20.67 -10.49 -17.75
N SER A 441 -19.44 -9.96 -17.75
CA SER A 441 -19.05 -8.85 -16.87
C SER A 441 -18.67 -7.55 -17.57
N ASN A 442 -19.13 -6.46 -16.97
CA ASN A 442 -18.91 -5.08 -17.34
C ASN A 442 -17.52 -4.57 -16.89
N LYS A 443 -16.46 -5.14 -17.48
CA LYS A 443 -15.05 -4.82 -17.15
C LYS A 443 -14.45 -3.72 -18.03
N GLY A 444 -15.10 -3.43 -19.17
CA GLY A 444 -14.58 -2.63 -20.27
C GLY A 444 -14.68 -1.12 -20.05
N LEU A 445 -13.82 -0.37 -20.74
CA LEU A 445 -14.08 1.03 -21.08
C LEU A 445 -15.16 1.13 -22.16
N VAL A 446 -15.24 0.12 -23.03
CA VAL A 446 -16.27 -0.02 -24.07
C VAL A 446 -17.11 -1.27 -23.88
N ASN A 447 -18.38 -1.19 -24.31
CA ASN A 447 -19.26 -2.35 -24.40
C ASN A 447 -18.88 -3.27 -25.58
N THR A 448 -19.66 -4.33 -25.80
CA THR A 448 -19.44 -5.30 -26.88
C THR A 448 -19.64 -4.72 -28.28
N GLN A 449 -20.22 -3.52 -28.39
CA GLN A 449 -20.39 -2.74 -29.63
C GLN A 449 -19.36 -1.61 -29.78
N TYR A 450 -18.28 -1.64 -29.00
CA TYR A 450 -17.21 -0.63 -29.01
C TYR A 450 -17.70 0.78 -28.63
N GLN A 451 -18.80 0.91 -27.89
CA GLN A 451 -19.26 2.20 -27.40
C GLN A 451 -18.66 2.47 -26.02
N PHE A 452 -18.03 3.62 -25.85
CA PHE A 452 -17.48 4.04 -24.56
C PHE A 452 -18.59 4.32 -23.55
N TYR A 453 -18.40 3.84 -22.33
CA TYR A 453 -19.21 4.26 -21.20
C TYR A 453 -18.83 5.68 -20.78
N LYS A 454 -19.50 6.67 -21.39
CA LYS A 454 -19.17 8.10 -21.21
C LYS A 454 -19.01 8.56 -19.75
N PRO A 455 -19.91 8.22 -18.80
CA PRO A 455 -19.75 8.66 -17.41
C PRO A 455 -18.45 8.16 -16.77
N LEU A 456 -18.06 6.91 -17.06
CA LEU A 456 -16.82 6.31 -16.58
C LEU A 456 -15.59 7.01 -17.19
N VAL A 457 -15.51 7.07 -18.52
CA VAL A 457 -14.30 7.55 -19.18
C VAL A 457 -14.08 9.05 -19.01
N GLN A 458 -15.13 9.83 -18.77
CA GLN A 458 -14.99 11.26 -18.48
C GLN A 458 -14.31 11.50 -17.13
N LEU A 459 -14.68 10.73 -16.09
CA LEU A 459 -14.05 10.80 -14.77
C LEU A 459 -12.61 10.27 -14.78
N MET A 460 -12.35 9.21 -15.55
CA MET A 460 -11.00 8.71 -15.79
C MET A 460 -10.13 9.75 -16.52
N LYS A 461 -10.66 10.39 -17.58
CA LYS A 461 -9.94 11.39 -18.35
C LYS A 461 -9.44 12.53 -17.47
N THR A 462 -10.33 13.14 -16.68
CA THR A 462 -9.95 14.25 -15.79
C THR A 462 -8.83 13.81 -14.84
N PHE A 463 -9.00 12.65 -14.19
CA PHE A 463 -7.99 12.12 -13.26
C PHE A 463 -6.64 11.83 -13.93
N ASN A 464 -6.65 11.16 -15.07
CA ASN A 464 -5.44 10.74 -15.78
C ASN A 464 -4.61 11.93 -16.28
N LEU A 465 -5.27 13.01 -16.69
CA LEU A 465 -4.65 14.25 -17.16
C LEU A 465 -4.18 15.15 -16.01
N GLU A 466 -4.70 14.98 -14.80
CA GLU A 466 -4.35 15.79 -13.62
C GLU A 466 -3.43 15.07 -12.62
N LYS A 467 -3.08 13.79 -12.87
CA LYS A 467 -2.32 12.93 -11.95
C LYS A 467 -1.03 13.55 -11.38
N TYR A 468 -0.31 14.37 -12.14
CA TYR A 468 0.92 15.02 -11.65
C TYR A 468 0.63 16.19 -10.71
N ASP A 469 -0.42 16.96 -10.98
CA ASP A 469 -0.88 18.01 -10.07
C ASP A 469 -1.48 17.40 -8.80
N VAL A 470 -2.16 16.26 -8.91
CA VAL A 470 -2.62 15.49 -7.74
C VAL A 470 -1.43 15.08 -6.87
N ILE A 471 -0.38 14.46 -7.45
CA ILE A 471 0.84 14.15 -6.69
C ILE A 471 1.40 15.41 -6.04
N GLN A 472 1.56 16.50 -6.81
CA GLN A 472 2.08 17.74 -6.27
C GLN A 472 1.23 18.25 -5.10
N HIS A 473 -0.09 18.19 -5.20
CA HIS A 473 -1.00 18.62 -4.15
C HIS A 473 -0.91 17.75 -2.89
N LEU A 474 -0.78 16.43 -3.05
CA LEU A 474 -0.63 15.49 -1.94
C LEU A 474 0.74 15.59 -1.24
N GLU A 475 1.78 16.01 -1.96
CA GLU A 475 3.16 16.02 -1.47
C GLU A 475 3.71 17.40 -1.11
N THR A 476 2.95 18.47 -1.36
CA THR A 476 3.34 19.81 -0.96
C THR A 476 2.89 20.05 0.47
N GLU A 477 3.82 20.50 1.33
CA GLU A 477 3.49 20.97 2.67
C GLU A 477 2.36 22.01 2.58
N SER A 478 1.29 21.77 3.33
CA SER A 478 0.14 22.66 3.33
C SER A 478 0.57 24.07 3.77
N PRO A 479 0.35 25.12 2.96
CA PRO A 479 0.69 26.49 3.36
C PRO A 479 0.01 26.91 4.67
N LYS A 480 -1.19 26.39 4.93
CA LYS A 480 -1.93 26.61 6.17
C LYS A 480 -1.22 25.98 7.38
N VAL A 481 -0.63 24.80 7.21
CA VAL A 481 0.16 24.15 8.27
C VAL A 481 1.51 24.83 8.42
N LYS A 482 2.16 25.17 7.31
CA LYS A 482 3.44 25.89 7.31
C LYS A 482 3.35 27.23 8.03
N ALA A 483 2.24 27.96 7.85
CA ALA A 483 1.99 29.22 8.53
C ALA A 483 1.86 29.10 10.07
N LEU A 484 1.77 27.89 10.63
CA LEU A 484 1.74 27.65 12.07
C LEU A 484 3.13 27.57 12.70
N GLU A 485 4.19 27.57 11.89
CA GLU A 485 5.57 27.51 12.37
C GLU A 485 6.03 28.88 12.94
N PRO A 486 6.90 28.89 13.97
CA PRO A 486 7.53 27.73 14.61
C PRO A 486 6.59 26.98 15.57
N LEU A 487 6.59 25.64 15.49
CA LEU A 487 5.81 24.79 16.39
C LEU A 487 6.55 24.51 17.70
N ASP A 488 5.80 24.27 18.77
CA ASP A 488 6.31 23.56 19.94
C ASP A 488 6.15 22.05 19.70
N ILE A 489 7.22 21.28 19.91
CA ILE A 489 7.33 19.90 19.42
C ILE A 489 7.60 18.91 20.56
N ILE A 490 6.84 17.82 20.59
CA ILE A 490 7.10 16.65 21.45
C ILE A 490 7.79 15.55 20.65
N LEU A 491 8.89 15.02 21.16
CA LEU A 491 9.55 13.83 20.64
C LEU A 491 9.09 12.60 21.43
N ALA A 492 8.33 11.72 20.79
CA ALA A 492 7.80 10.50 21.37
C ALA A 492 8.57 9.27 20.87
N ILE A 493 9.33 8.65 21.76
CA ILE A 493 10.26 7.55 21.46
C ILE A 493 10.14 6.43 22.51
N GLY A 494 10.76 5.28 22.24
CA GLY A 494 10.70 4.12 23.13
C GLY A 494 10.15 2.89 22.44
N GLN A 495 9.46 2.05 23.20
CA GLN A 495 9.15 0.68 22.78
C GLN A 495 7.67 0.50 22.39
N SER A 496 7.12 -0.71 22.58
CA SER A 496 5.81 -1.09 22.04
C SER A 496 4.64 -0.34 22.64
N ASN A 497 4.69 0.00 23.94
CA ASN A 497 3.65 0.81 24.58
C ASN A 497 3.64 2.26 24.06
N MET A 498 4.81 2.85 23.79
CA MET A 498 4.85 4.16 23.11
C MET A 498 4.34 4.06 21.66
N ALA A 499 4.66 2.95 20.97
CA ALA A 499 4.19 2.70 19.61
C ALA A 499 2.66 2.54 19.51
N GLY A 500 2.02 2.03 20.58
CA GLY A 500 0.58 1.82 20.70
C GLY A 500 0.12 0.48 20.14
N ARG A 501 -0.73 -0.24 20.88
CA ARG A 501 -1.28 -1.55 20.50
C ARG A 501 -2.78 -1.67 20.72
N GLY A 502 -3.35 -0.88 21.64
CA GLY A 502 -4.79 -0.85 21.87
C GLY A 502 -5.57 -0.53 20.59
N PRO A 503 -6.72 -1.18 20.34
CA PRO A 503 -7.57 -0.88 19.19
C PRO A 503 -7.94 0.61 19.13
N ILE A 504 -7.99 1.19 17.93
CA ILE A 504 -8.38 2.60 17.74
C ILE A 504 -9.91 2.68 17.69
N PRO A 505 -10.56 3.40 18.62
CA PRO A 505 -12.00 3.64 18.56
C PRO A 505 -12.39 4.38 17.27
N ALA A 506 -13.59 4.11 16.74
CA ALA A 506 -14.02 4.71 15.48
C ALA A 506 -14.09 6.25 15.55
N GLU A 507 -14.49 6.78 16.70
CA GLU A 507 -14.54 8.20 17.04
C GLU A 507 -13.15 8.88 17.06
N ASP A 508 -12.09 8.12 17.32
CA ASP A 508 -10.71 8.62 17.41
C ASP A 508 -9.93 8.45 16.10
N SER A 509 -10.58 7.95 15.05
CA SER A 509 -9.97 7.77 13.73
C SER A 509 -9.75 9.09 12.97
N GLY A 510 -10.46 10.16 13.34
CA GLY A 510 -10.33 11.47 12.68
C GLY A 510 -9.00 12.19 12.91
N THR A 511 -8.87 13.37 12.30
CA THR A 511 -7.74 14.27 12.57
C THR A 511 -7.85 14.90 13.96
N MET A 512 -6.71 15.02 14.64
CA MET A 512 -6.61 15.66 15.94
C MET A 512 -6.61 17.18 15.78
N PRO A 513 -7.39 17.93 16.58
CA PRO A 513 -7.38 19.39 16.54
C PRO A 513 -6.02 19.92 17.02
N ASN A 514 -5.44 20.87 16.29
CA ASN A 514 -4.18 21.56 16.63
C ASN A 514 -2.96 20.66 16.92
N VAL A 515 -2.99 19.39 16.51
CA VAL A 515 -1.82 18.50 16.60
C VAL A 515 -1.38 18.13 15.20
N TYR A 516 -0.08 18.24 14.95
CA TYR A 516 0.52 17.97 13.66
C TYR A 516 1.62 16.92 13.81
N LEU A 517 1.61 15.90 12.95
CA LEU A 517 2.55 14.79 12.98
C LEU A 517 3.60 14.95 11.87
N LEU A 518 4.88 14.81 12.21
CA LEU A 518 5.96 14.82 11.22
C LEU A 518 5.86 13.58 10.32
N ASN A 519 5.69 13.77 9.02
CA ASN A 519 5.50 12.67 8.08
C ASN A 519 6.81 12.11 7.50
N ARG A 520 6.75 11.42 6.36
CA ARG A 520 7.93 10.85 5.66
C ARG A 520 8.64 11.83 4.72
N ASP A 521 8.01 12.96 4.43
CA ASP A 521 8.59 14.04 3.63
C ASP A 521 9.26 15.11 4.49
N ASN A 522 9.31 14.87 5.79
CA ASN A 522 9.86 15.80 6.78
C ASN A 522 9.06 17.11 6.90
N PHE A 523 7.78 17.12 6.51
CA PHE A 523 6.88 18.22 6.88
C PHE A 523 5.79 17.75 7.85
N PHE A 524 5.12 18.70 8.46
CA PHE A 524 4.03 18.45 9.39
C PHE A 524 2.69 18.33 8.65
N GLU A 525 1.90 17.32 8.98
CA GLU A 525 0.52 17.14 8.52
C GLU A 525 -0.44 17.04 9.73
N PRO A 526 -1.74 17.35 9.59
CA PRO A 526 -2.71 17.10 10.66
C PRO A 526 -2.59 15.67 11.21
N ALA A 527 -2.38 15.54 12.52
CA ALA A 527 -2.12 14.25 13.14
C ALA A 527 -3.38 13.38 13.18
N SER A 528 -3.19 12.07 13.02
CA SER A 528 -4.26 11.07 13.15
C SER A 528 -3.67 9.70 13.47
N GLN A 529 -4.48 8.84 14.07
CA GLN A 529 -4.10 7.47 14.43
C GLN A 529 -3.96 6.55 13.20
N PRO A 530 -3.12 5.50 13.27
CA PRO A 530 -2.14 5.24 14.31
C PRO A 530 -0.97 6.24 14.21
N LEU A 531 -0.64 6.91 15.32
CA LEU A 531 0.38 7.97 15.32
C LEU A 531 1.78 7.47 14.92
N ASN A 532 2.08 6.19 15.16
CA ASN A 532 3.38 5.61 14.82
C ASN A 532 3.57 5.29 13.31
N LYS A 533 2.63 5.67 12.43
CA LYS A 533 2.64 5.36 10.98
C LYS A 533 3.88 5.88 10.22
N TYR A 534 4.56 6.89 10.75
CA TYR A 534 5.75 7.48 10.13
C TYR A 534 7.07 7.16 10.83
N SER A 535 7.07 6.34 11.88
CA SER A 535 8.33 5.87 12.42
C SER A 535 9.12 5.09 11.37
N THR A 536 10.39 5.45 11.23
CA THR A 536 11.35 4.84 10.30
C THR A 536 11.85 3.48 10.79
N ILE A 537 11.66 3.19 12.08
CA ILE A 537 12.14 1.95 12.74
C ILE A 537 11.01 1.03 13.22
N ARG A 538 9.74 1.40 13.01
CA ARG A 538 8.61 0.53 13.41
C ARG A 538 8.71 -0.85 12.76
N LYS A 539 8.13 -1.85 13.44
CA LYS A 539 7.98 -3.21 12.93
C LYS A 539 7.01 -3.25 11.74
N GLU A 540 5.72 -3.10 12.01
CA GLU A 540 4.66 -3.24 11.00
C GLU A 540 3.57 -2.22 11.26
N LEU A 541 2.90 -1.72 10.21
CA LEU A 541 1.82 -0.75 10.39
C LEU A 541 0.55 -1.38 11.01
N ARG A 542 0.21 -2.63 10.67
CA ARG A 542 -1.02 -3.31 11.12
C ARG A 542 -1.15 -3.49 12.63
N ILE A 543 -0.03 -3.61 13.32
CA ILE A 543 -0.01 -3.80 14.78
C ILE A 543 -0.02 -2.47 15.54
N GLN A 544 -0.02 -1.32 14.85
CA GLN A 544 -0.03 -0.03 15.52
C GLN A 544 -1.46 0.34 15.92
N GLY A 545 -1.64 0.78 17.15
CA GLY A 545 -2.91 1.19 17.73
C GLY A 545 -2.80 2.51 18.48
N VAL A 546 -3.63 2.68 19.51
CA VAL A 546 -3.61 3.87 20.38
C VAL A 546 -2.29 3.97 21.13
N SER A 547 -1.56 5.06 20.87
CA SER A 547 -0.35 5.46 21.61
C SER A 547 -0.70 6.43 22.74
N PRO A 548 0.02 6.41 23.89
CA PRO A 548 -0.09 7.46 24.91
C PRO A 548 0.12 8.87 24.37
N SER A 549 0.86 9.01 23.27
CA SER A 549 1.06 10.30 22.60
C SER A 549 -0.25 10.93 22.11
N TYR A 550 -1.29 10.14 21.83
CA TYR A 550 -2.58 10.65 21.37
C TYR A 550 -3.22 11.55 22.42
N LYS A 551 -3.52 11.00 23.60
CA LYS A 551 -4.14 11.76 24.67
C LYS A 551 -3.20 12.81 25.26
N CYS A 552 -1.89 12.53 25.27
CA CYS A 552 -0.88 13.51 25.67
C CYS A 552 -0.97 14.80 24.83
N MET A 553 -0.91 14.67 23.50
CA MET A 553 -0.96 15.84 22.62
C MET A 553 -2.34 16.52 22.65
N LEU A 554 -3.43 15.76 22.71
CA LEU A 554 -4.79 16.31 22.79
C LEU A 554 -4.99 17.19 24.03
N ASP A 555 -4.49 16.75 25.18
CA ASP A 555 -4.60 17.50 26.44
C ASP A 555 -3.66 18.71 26.47
N ILE A 556 -2.43 18.57 25.95
CA ILE A 556 -1.49 19.69 25.82
C ILE A 556 -2.08 20.79 24.94
N GLN A 557 -2.55 20.47 23.73
CA GLN A 557 -3.10 21.48 22.83
C GLN A 557 -4.37 22.14 23.40
N THR A 558 -5.22 21.37 24.10
CA THR A 558 -6.44 21.92 24.73
C THR A 558 -6.07 22.93 25.81
N LYS A 559 -5.13 22.58 26.68
CA LYS A 559 -4.73 23.43 27.81
C LYS A 559 -3.92 24.66 27.39
N THR A 560 -3.20 24.57 26.28
CA THR A 560 -2.35 25.67 25.77
C THR A 560 -3.03 26.50 24.68
N ASN A 561 -4.13 26.00 24.10
CA ASN A 561 -4.89 26.60 23.01
C ASN A 561 -4.01 27.08 21.83
N LYS A 562 -3.05 26.25 21.43
CA LYS A 562 -2.09 26.56 20.35
C LYS A 562 -1.71 25.31 19.55
N PRO A 563 -1.18 25.44 18.33
CA PRO A 563 -0.73 24.30 17.54
C PRO A 563 0.54 23.65 18.13
N TRP A 564 0.61 22.31 18.05
CA TRP A 564 1.76 21.52 18.49
C TRP A 564 2.21 20.51 17.44
N GLY A 565 3.52 20.33 17.33
CA GLY A 565 4.15 19.28 16.56
C GLY A 565 4.39 18.01 17.38
N LEU A 566 4.27 16.86 16.75
CA LEU A 566 4.59 15.55 17.31
C LEU A 566 5.55 14.81 16.36
N VAL A 567 6.63 14.28 16.92
CA VAL A 567 7.53 13.35 16.24
C VAL A 567 7.38 11.98 16.89
N MET A 568 6.79 11.03 16.16
CA MET A 568 6.78 9.62 16.56
C MET A 568 7.99 8.91 15.96
N ASN A 569 8.78 8.25 16.80
CA ASN A 569 9.73 7.24 16.32
C ASN A 569 9.94 6.00 17.23
N PRO A 570 8.93 5.44 17.92
CA PRO A 570 9.12 4.22 18.73
C PRO A 570 9.23 2.92 17.91
N GLN A 571 10.02 1.96 18.40
CA GLN A 571 10.13 0.60 17.86
C GLN A 571 9.68 -0.45 18.89
N GLY A 572 8.62 -1.19 18.58
CA GLY A 572 8.13 -2.23 19.48
C GLY A 572 9.11 -3.38 19.71
N GLY A 573 9.35 -3.74 20.99
CA GLY A 573 10.20 -4.87 21.37
C GLY A 573 11.71 -4.64 21.22
N SER A 574 12.15 -3.41 20.96
CA SER A 574 13.58 -3.05 20.93
C SER A 574 14.18 -3.04 22.34
N SER A 575 15.44 -3.46 22.51
CA SER A 575 16.20 -3.22 23.75
C SER A 575 16.77 -1.80 23.78
N ILE A 576 16.97 -1.21 24.96
CA ILE A 576 17.70 0.06 25.15
C ILE A 576 19.10 0.06 24.51
N LYS A 577 19.69 -1.12 24.28
CA LYS A 577 20.97 -1.30 23.55
C LYS A 577 20.95 -0.73 22.12
N LEU A 578 19.77 -0.54 21.53
CA LEU A 578 19.56 0.09 20.23
C LEU A 578 19.42 1.61 20.30
N TRP A 579 19.36 2.19 21.50
CA TRP A 579 19.02 3.59 21.72
C TRP A 579 20.09 4.38 22.47
N PHE A 580 20.90 3.77 23.32
CA PHE A 580 21.61 4.55 24.34
C PHE A 580 22.73 5.50 23.86
N LYS A 581 23.18 5.38 22.61
CA LYS A 581 24.27 6.22 22.08
C LYS A 581 24.30 6.31 20.55
N PRO A 582 25.05 7.28 19.99
CA PRO A 582 25.34 7.35 18.55
C PRO A 582 25.89 6.03 17.98
N GLY A 583 25.54 5.72 16.73
CA GLY A 583 25.90 4.48 16.05
C GLY A 583 24.97 3.31 16.38
N LYS A 584 23.90 3.53 17.15
CA LYS A 584 22.85 2.55 17.38
C LYS A 584 21.65 2.85 16.50
N ALA A 585 21.12 1.80 15.86
CA ALA A 585 20.12 1.93 14.81
C ALA A 585 18.91 2.80 15.20
N ASN A 586 18.35 2.64 16.41
CA ASN A 586 17.18 3.41 16.81
C ASN A 586 17.53 4.82 17.27
N TYR A 587 18.69 5.01 17.88
CA TYR A 587 19.21 6.33 18.22
C TYR A 587 19.39 7.18 16.97
N ASP A 588 20.19 6.69 16.01
CA ASP A 588 20.53 7.44 14.80
C ASP A 588 19.27 7.77 13.97
N ALA A 589 18.37 6.79 13.82
CA ALA A 589 17.10 7.00 13.11
C ALA A 589 16.20 8.04 13.80
N THR A 590 16.21 8.09 15.13
CA THR A 590 15.44 9.06 15.92
C THR A 590 16.04 10.45 15.84
N LEU A 591 17.37 10.55 15.96
CA LEU A 591 18.08 11.81 15.88
C LEU A 591 17.86 12.49 14.53
N LEU A 592 17.86 11.71 13.44
CA LEU A 592 17.52 12.22 12.10
C LEU A 592 16.12 12.86 12.08
N ARG A 593 15.08 12.15 12.55
CA ARG A 593 13.71 12.68 12.57
C ARG A 593 13.55 13.90 13.47
N ALA A 594 14.20 13.90 14.63
CA ALA A 594 14.15 15.01 15.58
C ALA A 594 14.85 16.27 15.01
N ARG A 595 16.00 16.12 14.34
CA ARG A 595 16.69 17.22 13.65
C ARG A 595 15.88 17.78 12.49
N GLU A 596 15.20 16.92 11.74
CA GLU A 596 14.25 17.38 10.71
C GLU A 596 13.14 18.23 11.35
N ALA A 597 12.55 17.76 12.45
CA ALA A 597 11.51 18.52 13.16
C ALA A 597 11.99 19.89 13.70
N GLN A 598 13.24 19.99 14.17
CA GLN A 598 13.83 21.25 14.64
C GLN A 598 13.92 22.35 13.55
N LYS A 599 13.79 22.00 12.27
CA LYS A 599 13.68 22.98 11.18
C LYS A 599 12.34 23.73 11.18
N HIS A 600 11.32 23.19 11.83
CA HIS A 600 9.94 23.68 11.84
C HIS A 600 9.51 24.23 13.21
N GLY A 601 10.37 24.16 14.22
CA GLY A 601 9.98 24.50 15.58
C GLY A 601 10.99 24.07 16.63
N LYS A 602 10.58 24.16 17.90
CA LYS A 602 11.42 23.85 19.05
C LYS A 602 10.97 22.57 19.75
N LEU A 603 11.90 21.69 20.06
CA LEU A 603 11.64 20.54 20.92
C LEU A 603 11.40 21.01 22.36
N ARG A 604 10.24 20.63 22.92
CA ARG A 604 9.80 21.03 24.25
C ARG A 604 9.90 19.93 25.28
N ALA A 605 9.80 18.67 24.87
CA ALA A 605 10.05 17.53 25.74
C ALA A 605 10.31 16.25 24.92
N ILE A 606 10.98 15.30 25.56
CA ILE A 606 11.02 13.91 25.15
C ILE A 606 10.09 13.13 26.06
N ILE A 607 9.14 12.39 25.48
CA ILE A 607 8.40 11.36 26.19
C ILE A 607 8.93 9.99 25.77
N TRP A 608 9.35 9.20 26.75
CA TRP A 608 9.87 7.85 26.58
C TRP A 608 9.00 6.88 27.35
N ASN A 609 8.43 5.86 26.69
CA ASN A 609 7.82 4.75 27.42
C ASN A 609 8.74 3.53 27.34
N GLN A 610 9.14 3.03 28.52
CA GLN A 610 9.90 1.79 28.59
C GLN A 610 9.03 0.61 28.14
N GLY A 611 9.66 -0.42 27.54
CA GLY A 611 9.00 -1.67 27.18
C GLY A 611 9.64 -2.89 27.84
N SER A 612 8.97 -4.03 27.74
CA SER A 612 9.28 -5.22 28.54
C SER A 612 10.57 -5.96 28.13
N THR A 613 11.17 -5.63 26.98
CA THR A 613 12.33 -6.35 26.44
C THR A 613 13.51 -6.35 27.42
N ASP A 614 13.80 -5.21 28.06
CA ASP A 614 14.95 -5.09 28.97
C ASP A 614 14.63 -5.56 30.40
N ASN A 615 13.39 -5.99 30.67
CA ASN A 615 12.99 -6.47 31.99
C ASN A 615 12.99 -8.01 32.13
N LYS A 616 13.21 -8.76 31.04
CA LYS A 616 13.13 -10.24 31.07
C LYS A 616 14.07 -10.91 32.08
N ASP A 617 15.15 -10.22 32.47
CA ASP A 617 16.15 -10.65 33.44
C ASP A 617 16.27 -9.64 34.60
N ALA A 618 15.14 -9.18 35.19
CA ALA A 618 15.11 -8.20 36.28
C ALA A 618 15.99 -8.63 37.47
N LYS A 619 17.20 -8.05 37.56
CA LYS A 619 18.21 -8.27 38.60
C LYS A 619 19.00 -6.98 38.80
N ASP A 620 19.63 -6.81 39.96
CA ASP A 620 20.29 -5.55 40.31
C ASP A 620 21.33 -5.09 39.27
N ASP A 621 22.15 -6.00 38.73
CA ASP A 621 23.12 -5.68 37.66
C ASP A 621 22.46 -5.12 36.39
N ASN A 622 21.27 -5.63 36.06
CA ASN A 622 20.49 -5.16 34.92
C ASN A 622 19.93 -3.74 35.20
N PHE A 623 19.48 -3.47 36.42
CA PHE A 623 19.01 -2.13 36.80
C PHE A 623 20.14 -1.10 36.73
N VAL A 624 21.33 -1.44 37.22
CA VAL A 624 22.52 -0.56 37.15
C VAL A 624 22.88 -0.28 35.69
N THR A 625 22.99 -1.32 34.87
CA THR A 625 23.32 -1.20 33.45
C THR A 625 22.29 -0.36 32.70
N TYR A 626 21.00 -0.62 32.93
CA TYR A 626 19.91 0.10 32.29
C TYR A 626 19.89 1.58 32.71
N LYS A 627 20.06 1.89 34.00
CA LYS A 627 20.16 3.29 34.48
C LYS A 627 21.27 4.06 33.78
N SER A 628 22.46 3.44 33.66
CA SER A 628 23.59 4.03 32.94
C SER A 628 23.23 4.31 31.49
N GLN A 629 22.65 3.33 30.80
CA GLN A 629 22.27 3.45 29.40
C GLN A 629 21.15 4.47 29.17
N LEU A 630 20.16 4.56 30.05
CA LEU A 630 19.11 5.57 29.96
C LEU A 630 19.68 6.99 30.17
N LYS A 631 20.58 7.14 31.14
CA LYS A 631 21.28 8.41 31.39
C LYS A 631 22.12 8.82 30.19
N GLU A 632 22.90 7.91 29.62
CA GLU A 632 23.69 8.14 28.40
C GLU A 632 22.79 8.51 27.23
N MET A 633 21.67 7.80 27.02
CA MET A 633 20.72 8.10 25.96
C MET A 633 20.24 9.56 26.02
N VAL A 634 19.80 9.99 27.21
CA VAL A 634 19.25 11.33 27.40
C VAL A 634 20.35 12.38 27.26
N ALA A 635 21.54 12.14 27.80
CA ALA A 635 22.68 13.04 27.67
C ALA A 635 23.08 13.23 26.20
N HIS A 636 23.25 12.14 25.45
CA HIS A 636 23.59 12.18 24.03
C HIS A 636 22.48 12.86 23.22
N LEU A 637 21.20 12.54 23.44
CA LEU A 637 20.10 13.20 22.71
C LEU A 637 20.10 14.71 22.95
N ARG A 638 20.29 15.17 24.20
CA ARG A 638 20.36 16.59 24.54
C ARG A 638 21.55 17.28 23.88
N GLU A 639 22.71 16.64 23.87
CA GLU A 639 23.91 17.15 23.21
C GLU A 639 23.72 17.24 21.68
N ASP A 640 23.33 16.13 21.05
CA ASP A 640 23.19 16.02 19.60
C ASP A 640 22.04 16.86 19.02
N LEU A 641 21.01 17.12 19.81
CA LEU A 641 19.89 18.03 19.49
C LEU A 641 20.16 19.47 19.92
N LYS A 642 21.27 19.73 20.63
CA LYS A 642 21.64 21.05 21.17
C LYS A 642 20.58 21.64 22.10
N GLU A 643 19.95 20.80 22.91
CA GLU A 643 18.93 21.15 23.90
C GLU A 643 19.34 20.60 25.28
N PRO A 644 20.35 21.19 25.96
CA PRO A 644 20.96 20.64 27.18
C PRO A 644 19.96 20.48 28.35
N ASN A 645 18.88 21.25 28.33
CA ASN A 645 17.82 21.22 29.34
C ASN A 645 16.52 20.64 28.80
N LEU A 646 16.52 19.84 27.72
CA LEU A 646 15.26 19.27 27.20
C LEU A 646 14.60 18.36 28.25
N PRO A 647 13.36 18.66 28.71
CA PRO A 647 12.64 17.80 29.64
C PRO A 647 12.54 16.36 29.13
N PHE A 648 12.82 15.40 30.00
CA PHE A 648 12.68 13.97 29.70
C PHE A 648 11.67 13.33 30.65
N ILE A 649 10.57 12.81 30.12
CA ILE A 649 9.53 12.16 30.93
C ILE A 649 9.51 10.67 30.59
N CYS A 650 9.73 9.84 31.61
CA CYS A 650 9.79 8.39 31.49
C CYS A 650 8.48 7.72 31.94
N GLY A 651 7.91 6.85 31.14
CA GLY A 651 6.72 6.08 31.50
C GLY A 651 7.07 4.72 32.07
N GLU A 652 6.38 4.36 33.14
CA GLU A 652 6.46 3.02 33.73
C GLU A 652 6.01 1.92 32.76
N LEU A 653 6.55 0.72 33.02
CA LEU A 653 5.94 -0.53 32.57
C LEU A 653 4.63 -0.75 33.34
N SER A 654 3.76 -1.65 32.89
CA SER A 654 2.54 -1.99 33.64
C SER A 654 2.83 -2.56 35.03
N GLU A 655 1.82 -2.64 35.88
CA GLU A 655 1.95 -3.15 37.27
C GLU A 655 2.02 -4.68 37.37
N ARG A 656 2.56 -5.35 36.35
CA ARG A 656 2.83 -6.79 36.44
C ARG A 656 3.86 -7.05 37.55
N PRO A 657 3.73 -8.15 38.31
CA PRO A 657 4.66 -8.45 39.41
C PRO A 657 6.14 -8.40 39.02
N ASP A 658 6.49 -8.85 37.81
CA ASP A 658 7.86 -8.84 37.31
C ASP A 658 8.38 -7.44 36.92
N PHE A 659 7.51 -6.44 36.78
CA PHE A 659 7.85 -5.05 36.43
C PHE A 659 7.94 -4.12 37.65
N ILE A 660 7.34 -4.51 38.79
CA ILE A 660 7.22 -3.64 39.98
C ILE A 660 8.59 -3.16 40.45
N GLU A 661 9.54 -4.08 40.63
CA GLU A 661 10.86 -3.73 41.16
C GLU A 661 11.63 -2.83 40.18
N PHE A 662 11.53 -3.09 38.88
CA PHE A 662 12.13 -2.24 37.86
C PHE A 662 11.50 -0.84 37.85
N ASN A 663 10.18 -0.73 37.91
CA ASN A 663 9.50 0.56 38.02
C ASN A 663 9.98 1.32 39.26
N GLN A 664 10.00 0.69 40.43
CA GLN A 664 10.40 1.31 41.69
C GLN A 664 11.87 1.71 41.70
N LYS A 665 12.78 0.79 41.37
CA LYS A 665 14.22 1.02 41.47
C LYS A 665 14.79 1.81 40.30
N VAL A 666 14.17 1.78 39.11
CA VAL A 666 14.67 2.48 37.91
C VAL A 666 13.80 3.69 37.59
N ILE A 667 12.55 3.49 37.17
CA ILE A 667 11.72 4.53 36.56
C ILE A 667 11.34 5.63 37.57
N ARG A 668 10.86 5.27 38.77
CA ARG A 668 10.47 6.22 39.82
C ARG A 668 11.63 7.06 40.34
N THR A 669 12.87 6.58 40.15
CA THR A 669 14.11 7.27 40.57
C THR A 669 14.78 8.06 39.45
N VAL A 670 14.16 8.19 38.27
CA VAL A 670 14.79 8.81 37.09
C VAL A 670 15.33 10.22 37.35
N LYS A 671 14.60 11.02 38.15
CA LYS A 671 14.99 12.37 38.54
C LYS A 671 16.27 12.41 39.38
N ASP A 672 16.61 11.32 40.06
CA ASP A 672 17.77 11.24 40.96
C ASP A 672 19.08 11.10 40.18
N TYR A 673 19.03 10.60 38.93
CA TYR A 673 20.23 10.35 38.11
C TYR A 673 20.19 10.96 36.70
N ILE A 674 19.05 11.51 36.26
CA ILE A 674 18.89 12.28 35.02
C ILE A 674 18.34 13.68 35.38
N PRO A 675 19.13 14.75 35.26
CA PRO A 675 18.65 16.11 35.48
C PRO A 675 17.50 16.50 34.55
N ASN A 676 16.63 17.41 35.00
CA ASN A 676 15.44 17.85 34.30
C ASN A 676 14.61 16.69 33.71
N SER A 677 14.29 15.71 34.56
CA SER A 677 13.47 14.58 34.19
C SER A 677 12.41 14.28 35.25
N ASP A 678 11.37 13.58 34.84
CA ASP A 678 10.33 13.06 35.73
C ASP A 678 9.77 11.75 35.15
N PHE A 679 8.83 11.12 35.85
CA PHE A 679 8.17 9.91 35.40
C PHE A 679 6.64 10.01 35.45
N VAL A 680 5.97 9.10 34.75
CA VAL A 680 4.52 8.89 34.85
C VAL A 680 4.22 7.47 35.32
N THR A 681 3.36 7.37 36.34
CA THR A 681 2.94 6.10 36.94
C THR A 681 2.05 5.30 35.99
N SER A 682 2.15 3.97 36.07
CA SER A 682 1.29 2.98 35.43
C SER A 682 0.13 2.51 36.32
N GLU A 683 -0.03 3.09 37.51
CA GLU A 683 -1.09 2.73 38.45
C GLU A 683 -2.48 2.77 37.81
N ASP A 684 -3.32 1.80 38.15
CA ASP A 684 -4.69 1.65 37.63
C ASP A 684 -4.72 1.59 36.09
N THR A 685 -3.76 0.88 35.47
CA THR A 685 -3.78 0.56 34.04
C THR A 685 -4.11 -0.91 33.83
N HIS A 686 -4.64 -1.20 32.65
CA HIS A 686 -5.01 -2.51 32.18
C HIS A 686 -4.22 -2.88 30.93
N LEU A 687 -4.04 -4.18 30.75
CA LEU A 687 -3.30 -4.76 29.64
C LEU A 687 -4.27 -5.47 28.70
N LEU A 688 -3.87 -5.55 27.43
CA LEU A 688 -4.46 -6.47 26.48
C LEU A 688 -4.25 -7.93 26.94
N GLU A 689 -4.93 -8.86 26.27
CA GLU A 689 -4.84 -10.30 26.54
C GLU A 689 -3.41 -10.85 26.40
N ASP A 690 -2.54 -10.17 25.65
CA ASP A 690 -1.11 -10.51 25.56
C ASP A 690 -0.32 -10.25 26.86
N ASN A 691 -0.97 -9.65 27.86
CA ASN A 691 -0.45 -9.32 29.17
C ASN A 691 0.84 -8.47 29.10
N ILE A 692 1.07 -7.73 28.04
CA ILE A 692 2.30 -6.92 27.84
C ILE A 692 1.94 -5.48 27.49
N HIS A 693 0.96 -5.30 26.61
CA HIS A 693 0.66 -3.99 26.06
C HIS A 693 -0.57 -3.36 26.70
N PHE A 694 -0.52 -2.05 26.91
CA PHE A 694 -1.69 -1.30 27.39
C PHE A 694 -2.85 -1.41 26.39
N ASP A 695 -4.07 -1.54 26.94
CA ASP A 695 -5.28 -1.31 26.15
C ASP A 695 -5.44 0.18 25.79
N ALA A 696 -6.48 0.50 25.02
CA ALA A 696 -6.68 1.86 24.53
C ALA A 696 -6.95 2.88 25.66
N GLU A 697 -7.73 2.49 26.67
CA GLU A 697 -8.06 3.35 27.81
C GLU A 697 -6.82 3.65 28.66
N SER A 698 -6.01 2.63 28.91
CA SER A 698 -4.78 2.72 29.68
C SER A 698 -3.69 3.50 28.95
N ALA A 699 -3.56 3.32 27.64
CA ALA A 699 -2.69 4.17 26.83
C ALA A 699 -3.11 5.64 26.92
N ASN A 700 -4.42 5.93 26.84
CA ASN A 700 -4.93 7.29 27.01
C ASN A 700 -4.66 7.84 28.42
N LYS A 701 -4.84 7.03 29.47
CA LYS A 701 -4.54 7.39 30.86
C LYS A 701 -3.06 7.75 31.06
N MET A 702 -2.15 6.94 30.51
CA MET A 702 -0.73 7.27 30.46
C MET A 702 -0.50 8.60 29.73
N GLY A 703 -1.20 8.83 28.62
CA GLY A 703 -1.16 10.08 27.87
C GLY A 703 -1.56 11.32 28.68
N VAL A 704 -2.63 11.25 29.47
CA VAL A 704 -3.04 12.34 30.39
C VAL A 704 -1.91 12.67 31.37
N ARG A 705 -1.29 11.63 31.95
CA ARG A 705 -0.18 11.78 32.91
C ARG A 705 1.05 12.40 32.24
N TYR A 706 1.38 11.99 31.01
CA TYR A 706 2.44 12.62 30.23
C TYR A 706 2.17 14.10 29.98
N ALA A 707 0.95 14.45 29.55
CA ALA A 707 0.56 15.84 29.31
C ALA A 707 0.74 16.70 30.57
N GLN A 708 0.31 16.19 31.72
CA GLN A 708 0.47 16.87 33.00
C GLN A 708 1.95 17.14 33.30
N LYS A 709 2.82 16.12 33.21
CA LYS A 709 4.25 16.27 33.47
C LYS A 709 4.95 17.20 32.50
N VAL A 710 4.62 17.12 31.22
CA VAL A 710 5.12 18.06 30.21
C VAL A 710 4.76 19.49 30.61
N LEU A 711 3.48 19.77 30.88
CA LEU A 711 3.03 21.12 31.24
C LEU A 711 3.65 21.63 32.56
N GLU A 712 3.79 20.79 33.58
CA GLU A 712 4.47 21.12 34.83
C GLU A 712 5.93 21.53 34.60
N MET A 713 6.65 20.83 33.72
CA MET A 713 8.05 21.10 33.43
C MET A 713 8.26 22.30 32.49
N LEU A 714 7.26 22.66 31.68
CA LEU A 714 7.34 23.85 30.81
C LEU A 714 7.08 25.17 31.54
N ASN A 715 6.47 25.10 32.73
CA ASN A 715 6.18 26.27 33.58
C ASN A 715 7.25 26.53 34.64
N LYS A 716 8.30 25.70 34.70
CA LYS A 716 9.51 25.88 35.52
C LYS A 716 10.57 26.59 34.69
#